data_AF-A0A8T5GU72-F1
#
_entry.id   AF-A0A8T5GU72-F1
#
_cell.length_a   1.000
_cell.length_b   1.000
_cell.length_c   1.000
_cell.angle_alpha   90.00
_cell.angle_beta   90.00
_cell.angle_gamma   90.00
#
_symmetry.space_group_name_H-M   'P 1'
#
loop_
_entity.id
_entity.type
_entity.pdbx_description
1 polymer ?
#
loop_
_entity_poly.entity_id
_entity_poly.type
_entity_poly.pdbx_seq_one_letter_code
_entity_poly.pdbx_strand_id
1 'polypeptide(L)'
;MEPRSPNEVAEKESHGKPPADAGIREKAFKEANKSKCMAEERKEGTGSSPPRDDVLRKRDFQRPRGMDLGSFMVDSKKVDEQPESIQIQPVEEVDEAVGEIVSLFSKGDEQSNEPGAVQRDGTVQSAPELDSVEDLAVHGERRLGLGLLVAMVTVWSAIGAVVGTVLPPELSGLGLFSMGVFGLYLGERWIPKPSMRLLGVTWVIISMKLFYGLVLDSWHWGWFDASPLGANETLGLGMLAVVAGNVFIAQRHDEDAIAAQATLILLIVGSAAGALYGEVGVAAMVGIGTLLMHGLAFMRRSGNLASLGIASSYLWVGVHALSNDWSFFGVELVRFDDELLLFLLMAGVTATNAVVAASFVRAENWFSDALKALGLGKPALWSVSVGLGMIGALLAIAANRLETGYALAQLLLLVSAFSASYLVVRGVHLKDLAPFILYPAPVMLIGLSLLTSGAFDVSLPAGLSPYSLYAAVTAVLTAAALLRNQTSVSDHVLWMGGTVIVVLLTLLIPAGEADGNGRLLLISQGVVWVGLSWLAIQRDSPSIAGTAVLAPWVWLMFFASDVESRVVSMDLIPISLDEIDLATWLCVLIVQQISVNVHHGETGLNLAARLAGASEVGARFRDSGFAKLWNLSFIF
;
A
#
# COMPACT_ATOMS: atom_id res chain seq x y z
N MET A 1 51.61 -32.23 -10.66
CA MET A 1 52.99 -31.99 -10.19
C MET A 1 53.16 -30.50 -10.04
N GLU A 2 53.25 -30.08 -8.78
CA GLU A 2 53.76 -28.81 -8.23
C GLU A 2 55.10 -28.32 -8.87
N PRO A 3 55.69 -27.17 -8.44
CA PRO A 3 55.16 -25.79 -8.34
C PRO A 3 56.27 -24.78 -8.76
N ARG A 4 56.09 -23.45 -8.55
CA ARG A 4 57.11 -22.57 -7.92
C ARG A 4 56.63 -21.12 -7.76
N SER A 5 56.90 -20.59 -6.57
CA SER A 5 56.70 -19.23 -6.05
C SER A 5 58.00 -18.39 -6.16
N PRO A 6 58.15 -17.24 -5.45
CA PRO A 6 58.12 -15.88 -5.99
C PRO A 6 59.50 -15.19 -5.90
N ASN A 7 59.61 -13.93 -6.33
CA ASN A 7 60.79 -13.10 -6.00
C ASN A 7 60.43 -11.66 -5.65
N GLU A 8 61.02 -11.23 -4.54
CA GLU A 8 61.07 -9.90 -3.94
C GLU A 8 61.77 -8.87 -4.82
N VAL A 9 61.45 -7.58 -4.63
CA VAL A 9 62.38 -6.48 -4.95
C VAL A 9 62.33 -5.44 -3.83
N ALA A 10 63.50 -5.23 -3.23
CA ALA A 10 63.81 -4.19 -2.26
C ALA A 10 64.42 -2.94 -2.93
N GLU A 11 64.33 -1.84 -2.18
CA GLU A 11 64.77 -0.45 -2.38
C GLU A 11 66.16 -0.19 -3.00
N LYS A 12 66.29 0.98 -3.65
CA LYS A 12 67.45 1.87 -3.50
C LYS A 12 67.13 3.35 -3.78
N GLU A 13 67.65 4.20 -2.90
CA GLU A 13 67.50 5.66 -2.77
C GLU A 13 68.22 6.50 -3.85
N SER A 14 67.79 7.76 -3.99
CA SER A 14 68.59 8.88 -4.52
C SER A 14 68.18 10.21 -3.85
N HIS A 15 69.18 10.89 -3.29
CA HIS A 15 69.11 12.15 -2.52
C HIS A 15 68.64 13.39 -3.29
N GLY A 16 67.97 14.31 -2.57
CA GLY A 16 67.82 15.74 -2.92
C GLY A 16 67.48 16.58 -1.67
N LYS A 17 68.22 17.67 -1.44
CA LYS A 17 68.16 18.61 -0.28
C LYS A 17 66.75 19.14 0.08
N PRO A 18 66.50 19.52 1.35
CA PRO A 18 65.22 20.09 1.79
C PRO A 18 65.14 21.62 1.54
N PRO A 19 63.97 22.19 1.21
CA PRO A 19 63.79 23.64 1.21
C PRO A 19 63.38 24.17 2.58
N ALA A 20 63.78 25.42 2.82
CA ALA A 20 63.56 26.19 4.03
C ALA A 20 62.08 26.59 4.17
N ASP A 21 61.30 25.85 4.94
CA ASP A 21 59.95 26.32 5.35
C ASP A 21 59.41 25.74 6.68
N ALA A 22 60.23 24.98 7.41
CA ALA A 22 59.82 24.37 8.67
C ALA A 22 59.71 25.37 9.84
N GLY A 23 60.45 26.48 9.81
CA GLY A 23 60.48 27.47 10.89
C GLY A 23 59.30 28.45 10.92
N ILE A 24 58.56 28.59 9.81
CA ILE A 24 57.45 29.54 9.69
C ILE A 24 56.14 28.91 10.16
N ARG A 25 55.94 27.61 9.93
CA ARG A 25 54.75 26.86 10.39
C ARG A 25 54.67 26.71 11.90
N GLU A 26 55.81 26.58 12.60
CA GLU A 26 55.80 26.39 14.06
C GLU A 26 55.49 27.70 14.82
N LYS A 27 55.90 28.86 14.28
CA LYS A 27 55.54 30.18 14.84
C LYS A 27 54.06 30.50 14.64
N ALA A 28 53.51 30.22 13.46
CA ALA A 28 52.09 30.42 13.18
C ALA A 28 51.18 29.54 14.07
N PHE A 29 51.60 28.31 14.38
CA PHE A 29 50.84 27.41 15.24
C PHE A 29 50.89 27.85 16.73
N LYS A 30 52.02 28.39 17.20
CA LYS A 30 52.16 28.91 18.57
C LYS A 30 51.42 30.24 18.77
N GLU A 31 51.35 31.12 17.77
CA GLU A 31 50.55 32.35 17.85
C GLU A 31 49.04 32.08 17.78
N ALA A 32 48.59 31.11 16.97
CA ALA A 32 47.19 30.70 16.91
C ALA A 32 46.68 30.11 18.25
N ASN A 33 47.50 29.32 18.95
CA ASN A 33 47.14 28.78 20.26
C ASN A 33 47.19 29.85 21.38
N LYS A 34 48.09 30.84 21.30
CA LYS A 34 48.13 31.96 22.25
C LYS A 34 46.93 32.91 22.10
N SER A 35 46.42 33.08 20.87
CA SER A 35 45.19 33.83 20.60
C SER A 35 43.92 33.10 21.06
N LYS A 36 43.90 31.76 21.05
CA LYS A 36 42.78 30.98 21.59
C LYS A 36 42.76 30.98 23.12
N CYS A 37 43.92 30.86 23.78
CA CYS A 37 44.02 30.86 25.23
C CYS A 37 43.65 32.23 25.85
N MET A 38 44.00 33.34 25.19
CA MET A 38 43.58 34.71 25.57
C MET A 38 42.09 35.00 25.29
N ALA A 39 41.41 34.19 24.47
CA ALA A 39 39.98 34.30 24.21
C ALA A 39 39.13 33.47 25.20
N GLU A 40 39.71 32.45 25.83
CA GLU A 40 39.06 31.63 26.87
C GLU A 40 39.19 32.22 28.28
N GLU A 41 40.26 32.98 28.60
CA GLU A 41 40.42 33.64 29.91
C GLU A 41 39.60 34.94 30.08
N ARG A 42 38.79 35.36 29.09
CA ARG A 42 37.93 36.56 29.19
C ARG A 42 36.46 36.27 29.50
N LYS A 43 36.13 35.05 29.94
CA LYS A 43 34.77 34.62 30.30
C LYS A 43 34.68 33.96 31.69
N GLU A 44 35.49 34.38 32.65
CA GLU A 44 35.20 34.15 34.06
C GLU A 44 35.15 35.48 34.81
N GLY A 45 33.93 35.94 35.09
CA GLY A 45 33.65 37.19 35.79
C GLY A 45 32.14 37.40 35.88
N THR A 46 31.60 37.13 37.07
CA THR A 46 30.20 37.23 37.52
C THR A 46 29.38 38.41 36.95
N GLY A 47 28.21 38.11 36.39
CA GLY A 47 27.18 39.10 36.05
C GLY A 47 26.04 38.48 35.24
N SER A 48 24.81 38.59 35.75
CA SER A 48 23.54 38.07 35.22
C SER A 48 23.42 38.01 33.68
N SER A 49 23.01 36.85 33.15
CA SER A 49 22.54 36.69 31.77
C SER A 49 21.43 37.71 31.45
N PRO A 50 21.48 38.46 30.34
CA PRO A 50 20.36 39.29 29.92
C PRO A 50 19.19 38.37 29.53
N PRO A 51 17.93 38.83 29.69
CA PRO A 51 16.78 38.00 29.35
C PRO A 51 16.83 37.68 27.85
N ARG A 52 16.72 36.38 27.53
CA ARG A 52 16.57 35.91 26.15
C ARG A 52 15.38 36.64 25.51
N ASP A 53 15.60 37.03 24.27
CA ASP A 53 14.78 37.96 23.51
C ASP A 53 13.42 37.36 23.09
N ASP A 54 12.50 37.25 24.04
CA ASP A 54 11.10 36.84 23.81
C ASP A 54 10.36 37.83 22.91
N VAL A 55 10.87 39.06 22.77
CA VAL A 55 10.27 40.12 21.94
C VAL A 55 10.61 39.91 20.46
N LEU A 56 11.83 39.48 20.13
CA LEU A 56 12.17 39.07 18.77
C LEU A 56 11.42 37.81 18.34
N ARG A 57 11.32 36.80 19.22
CA ARG A 57 10.53 35.59 18.94
C ARG A 57 9.04 35.89 18.71
N LYS A 58 8.47 36.85 19.46
CA LYS A 58 7.08 37.33 19.24
C LYS A 58 6.93 38.14 17.96
N ARG A 59 7.93 38.92 17.54
CA ARG A 59 7.90 39.68 16.27
C ARG A 59 8.06 38.79 15.04
N ASP A 60 8.80 37.69 15.14
CA ASP A 60 8.91 36.71 14.05
C ASP A 60 7.62 35.92 13.85
N PHE A 61 6.85 35.68 14.92
CA PHE A 61 5.53 35.05 14.87
C PHE A 61 4.42 35.97 14.31
N GLN A 62 4.60 37.30 14.37
CA GLN A 62 3.60 38.28 13.92
C GLN A 62 3.78 38.74 12.48
N ARG A 63 4.83 38.28 11.78
CA ARG A 63 4.95 38.52 10.34
C ARG A 63 4.08 37.52 9.60
N PRO A 64 3.11 37.96 8.76
CA PRO A 64 2.46 37.06 7.83
C PRO A 64 3.54 36.58 6.85
N ARG A 65 4.13 35.41 7.12
CA ARG A 65 4.87 34.68 6.10
C ARG A 65 3.85 34.33 5.02
N GLY A 66 4.06 34.87 3.82
CA GLY A 66 3.33 34.37 2.65
C GLY A 66 3.49 32.86 2.58
N MET A 67 2.41 32.17 2.24
CA MET A 67 2.31 30.71 2.15
C MET A 67 3.53 30.16 1.40
N ASP A 68 4.50 29.62 2.13
CA ASP A 68 5.72 29.06 1.53
C ASP A 68 5.43 27.63 1.11
N LEU A 69 4.84 27.50 -0.07
CA LEU A 69 4.56 26.23 -0.74
C LEU A 69 5.85 25.45 -1.06
N GLY A 70 7.05 25.99 -0.79
CA GLY A 70 8.32 25.28 -0.90
C GLY A 70 8.48 24.15 0.13
N SER A 71 7.86 24.27 1.32
CA SER A 71 7.82 23.18 2.32
C SER A 71 6.93 22.01 1.89
N PHE A 72 6.21 22.17 0.78
CA PHE A 72 5.30 21.19 0.19
C PHE A 72 6.00 20.27 -0.83
N MET A 73 7.26 20.53 -1.21
CA MET A 73 7.97 19.69 -2.15
C MET A 73 8.29 18.32 -1.52
N VAL A 74 7.47 17.32 -1.83
CA VAL A 74 7.92 15.92 -1.98
C VAL A 74 8.68 15.86 -3.30
N ASP A 75 9.84 16.51 -3.32
CA ASP A 75 10.91 16.24 -4.26
C ASP A 75 12.12 16.10 -3.37
N SER A 76 12.67 14.89 -3.33
CA SER A 76 13.69 14.40 -2.42
C SER A 76 14.97 15.24 -2.49
N LYS A 77 14.98 16.41 -1.88
CA LYS A 77 16.19 17.11 -1.47
C LYS A 77 16.26 17.09 0.03
N LYS A 78 17.24 16.29 0.50
CA LYS A 78 17.74 16.23 1.86
C LYS A 78 17.51 17.56 2.57
N VAL A 79 16.55 17.57 3.48
CA VAL A 79 16.71 18.38 4.69
C VAL A 79 18.02 17.86 5.28
N ASP A 80 19.00 18.74 5.48
CA ASP A 80 20.24 18.38 6.17
C ASP A 80 19.85 17.84 7.55
N GLU A 81 19.71 16.52 7.66
CA GLU A 81 19.73 15.80 8.91
C GLU A 81 21.04 16.19 9.58
N GLN A 82 20.95 16.92 10.69
CA GLN A 82 22.10 17.08 11.56
C GLN A 82 22.62 15.68 11.87
N PRO A 83 23.95 15.46 11.83
CA PRO A 83 24.50 14.13 12.00
C PRO A 83 24.05 13.57 13.35
N GLU A 84 23.14 12.60 13.29
CA GLU A 84 22.79 11.79 14.45
C GLU A 84 24.09 11.22 15.01
N SER A 85 24.28 11.41 16.31
CA SER A 85 25.34 10.73 17.04
C SER A 85 25.17 9.23 16.83
N ILE A 86 26.14 8.61 16.16
CA ILE A 86 26.19 7.18 15.87
C ILE A 86 26.09 6.41 17.20
N GLN A 87 24.89 5.97 17.55
CA GLN A 87 24.68 4.82 18.42
C GLN A 87 24.29 3.68 17.50
N ILE A 88 25.07 2.60 17.57
CA ILE A 88 24.88 1.39 16.78
C ILE A 88 23.63 0.71 17.33
N GLN A 89 22.45 1.07 16.80
CA GLN A 89 21.23 0.29 17.01
C GLN A 89 21.36 -1.01 16.20
N PRO A 90 20.91 -2.16 16.73
CA PRO A 90 20.81 -3.38 15.93
C PRO A 90 19.91 -3.07 14.74
N VAL A 91 20.41 -3.31 13.53
CA VAL A 91 19.65 -3.13 12.30
C VAL A 91 18.49 -4.13 12.35
N GLU A 92 17.27 -3.66 12.63
CA GLU A 92 16.08 -4.48 12.50
C GLU A 92 15.96 -4.88 11.03
N GLU A 93 15.88 -6.19 10.76
CA GLU A 93 15.85 -6.71 9.39
C GLU A 93 14.48 -6.42 8.77
N VAL A 94 14.33 -5.23 8.19
CA VAL A 94 13.08 -4.80 7.55
C VAL A 94 12.77 -5.71 6.36
N ASP A 95 11.56 -6.28 6.34
CA ASP A 95 11.10 -7.03 5.19
C ASP A 95 10.86 -6.07 4.02
N GLU A 96 11.71 -6.12 3.00
CA GLU A 96 11.64 -5.24 1.82
C GLU A 96 10.25 -5.19 1.15
N ALA A 97 9.50 -6.31 1.12
CA ALA A 97 8.17 -6.34 0.52
C ALA A 97 7.11 -5.68 1.41
N VAL A 98 7.29 -5.82 2.72
CA VAL A 98 6.34 -5.32 3.72
C VAL A 98 6.62 -3.86 4.05
N GLY A 99 7.88 -3.48 4.07
CA GLY A 99 8.42 -2.20 4.54
C GLY A 99 8.38 -2.09 6.05
N GLU A 100 8.52 -0.85 6.53
CA GLU A 100 8.48 -0.52 7.95
C GLU A 100 7.02 -0.55 8.42
N ILE A 101 6.60 -1.68 8.97
CA ILE A 101 5.32 -1.82 9.67
C ILE A 101 5.63 -1.88 11.16
N VAL A 102 4.87 -1.09 11.93
CA VAL A 102 4.94 -1.09 13.39
C VAL A 102 4.59 -2.48 13.92
N SER A 103 5.53 -3.12 14.61
CA SER A 103 5.30 -4.41 15.25
C SER A 103 4.35 -4.24 16.44
N LEU A 104 3.26 -5.02 16.45
CA LEU A 104 2.27 -4.95 17.54
C LEU A 104 2.74 -5.67 18.81
N PHE A 105 3.68 -6.60 18.67
CA PHE A 105 4.26 -7.37 19.76
C PHE A 105 5.77 -7.44 19.57
N SER A 106 6.51 -7.13 20.63
CA SER A 106 7.97 -7.27 20.68
C SER A 106 8.40 -7.84 22.04
N LYS A 107 9.65 -8.33 22.12
CA LYS A 107 10.19 -8.84 23.37
C LYS A 107 10.46 -7.66 24.32
N GLY A 108 10.26 -7.87 25.62
CA GLY A 108 10.35 -6.81 26.63
C GLY A 108 11.70 -6.08 26.71
N ASP A 109 12.77 -6.67 26.18
CA ASP A 109 14.11 -6.06 26.14
C ASP A 109 14.29 -5.13 24.91
N GLU A 110 13.67 -5.45 23.77
CA GLU A 110 13.73 -4.62 22.54
C GLU A 110 12.97 -3.28 22.73
N GLN A 111 11.85 -3.33 23.45
CA GLN A 111 11.03 -2.16 23.81
C GLN A 111 11.69 -1.17 24.78
N SER A 112 12.81 -1.55 25.42
CA SER A 112 13.48 -0.70 26.41
C SER A 112 14.36 0.40 25.79
N ASN A 113 14.67 0.30 24.50
CA ASN A 113 15.55 1.21 23.76
C ASN A 113 14.80 2.13 22.77
N GLU A 114 13.46 2.08 22.71
CA GLU A 114 12.69 2.95 21.81
C GLU A 114 12.70 4.43 22.28
N PRO A 115 12.72 5.41 21.36
CA PRO A 115 12.61 6.84 21.70
C PRO A 115 11.37 7.15 22.54
N GLY A 116 11.57 7.74 23.71
CA GLY A 116 10.50 8.02 24.68
C GLY A 116 10.12 6.84 25.59
N ALA A 117 10.80 5.69 25.50
CA ALA A 117 10.57 4.58 26.41
C ALA A 117 11.04 4.91 27.83
N VAL A 118 10.12 4.84 28.79
CA VAL A 118 10.44 4.91 30.22
C VAL A 118 10.99 3.55 30.66
N GLN A 119 12.21 3.56 31.19
CA GLN A 119 12.89 2.38 31.74
C GLN A 119 12.29 1.97 33.09
N ARG A 120 12.64 0.76 33.55
CA ARG A 120 12.21 0.24 34.86
C ARG A 120 12.65 1.11 36.04
N ASP A 121 13.69 1.91 35.87
CA ASP A 121 14.20 2.88 36.85
C ASP A 121 13.54 4.27 36.74
N GLY A 122 12.57 4.44 35.83
CA GLY A 122 11.87 5.69 35.57
C GLY A 122 12.63 6.67 34.68
N THR A 123 13.80 6.29 34.15
CA THR A 123 14.58 7.13 33.24
C THR A 123 14.13 6.98 31.78
N VAL A 124 14.37 7.99 30.96
CA VAL A 124 14.15 7.93 29.50
C VAL A 124 15.50 8.07 28.82
N GLN A 125 15.93 7.07 28.06
CA GLN A 125 17.27 7.08 27.43
C GLN A 125 17.36 8.07 26.26
N SER A 126 16.29 8.18 25.47
CA SER A 126 16.19 9.02 24.28
C SER A 126 14.87 9.78 24.30
N ALA A 127 14.92 11.09 24.03
CA ALA A 127 13.71 11.91 23.96
C ALA A 127 12.80 11.42 22.81
N PRO A 128 11.47 11.54 22.94
CA PRO A 128 10.55 11.25 21.85
C PRO A 128 10.92 12.03 20.59
N GLU A 129 10.81 11.42 19.41
CA GLU A 129 11.25 12.01 18.14
C GLU A 129 10.50 13.29 17.76
N LEU A 130 9.25 13.47 18.21
CA LEU A 130 8.43 14.65 17.96
C LEU A 130 7.63 15.07 19.20
N ASP A 131 7.64 16.36 19.52
CA ASP A 131 6.72 16.95 20.50
C ASP A 131 5.31 17.02 19.89
N SER A 132 4.30 16.53 20.63
CA SER A 132 2.88 16.53 20.25
C SER A 132 2.35 17.88 19.74
N VAL A 133 2.88 18.99 20.23
CA VAL A 133 2.47 20.35 19.80
C VAL A 133 3.11 20.73 18.47
N GLU A 134 4.38 20.37 18.28
CA GLU A 134 5.11 20.62 17.03
C GLU A 134 4.55 19.74 15.91
N ASP A 135 4.23 18.49 16.22
CA ASP A 135 3.59 17.54 15.32
C ASP A 135 2.22 18.04 14.83
N LEU A 136 1.37 18.48 15.76
CA LEU A 136 0.05 19.02 15.44
C LEU A 136 0.12 20.32 14.61
N ALA A 137 1.12 21.17 14.87
CA ALA A 137 1.30 22.42 14.15
C ALA A 137 1.80 22.20 12.71
N VAL A 138 2.83 21.37 12.53
CA VAL A 138 3.41 21.05 11.22
C VAL A 138 2.41 20.29 10.35
N HIS A 139 1.72 19.29 10.90
CA HIS A 139 0.69 18.55 10.17
C HIS A 139 -0.58 19.38 9.94
N GLY A 140 -0.93 20.28 10.86
CA GLY A 140 -2.07 21.19 10.73
C GLY A 140 -1.93 22.15 9.56
N GLU A 141 -0.78 22.80 9.40
CA GLU A 141 -0.51 23.71 8.28
C GLU A 141 -0.53 22.97 6.93
N ARG A 142 0.08 21.77 6.87
CA ARG A 142 0.09 20.92 5.67
C ARG A 142 -1.32 20.49 5.26
N ARG A 143 -2.18 20.13 6.23
CA ARG A 143 -3.58 19.75 5.99
C ARG A 143 -4.42 20.92 5.50
N LEU A 144 -4.19 22.14 6.00
CA LEU A 144 -4.90 23.34 5.54
C LEU A 144 -4.58 23.70 4.09
N GLY A 145 -3.30 23.60 3.68
CA GLY A 145 -2.89 23.84 2.29
C GLY A 145 -3.52 22.84 1.30
N LEU A 146 -3.52 21.55 1.64
CA LEU A 146 -4.21 20.50 0.86
C LEU A 146 -5.72 20.73 0.78
N GLY A 147 -6.34 21.08 1.91
CA GLY A 147 -7.77 21.37 1.98
C GLY A 147 -8.17 22.52 1.05
N LEU A 148 -7.36 23.58 0.95
CA LEU A 148 -7.61 24.71 0.06
C LEU A 148 -7.59 24.31 -1.42
N LEU A 149 -6.65 23.45 -1.82
CA LEU A 149 -6.54 22.99 -3.21
C LEU A 149 -7.69 22.06 -3.60
N VAL A 150 -8.07 21.14 -2.70
CA VAL A 150 -9.25 20.31 -2.90
C VAL A 150 -10.51 21.17 -3.03
N ALA A 151 -10.67 22.17 -2.16
CA ALA A 151 -11.78 23.12 -2.24
C ALA A 151 -11.76 23.88 -3.58
N MET A 152 -10.60 24.34 -4.04
CA MET A 152 -10.44 24.99 -5.33
C MET A 152 -10.88 24.07 -6.50
N VAL A 153 -10.42 22.82 -6.53
CA VAL A 153 -10.83 21.85 -7.56
C VAL A 153 -12.34 21.65 -7.54
N THR A 154 -12.95 21.49 -6.36
CA THR A 154 -14.39 21.30 -6.21
C THR A 154 -15.18 22.52 -6.68
N VAL A 155 -14.78 23.73 -6.28
CA VAL A 155 -15.46 24.98 -6.68
C VAL A 155 -15.38 25.19 -8.19
N TRP A 156 -14.20 25.05 -8.80
CA TRP A 156 -14.05 25.20 -10.25
C TRP A 156 -14.78 24.09 -11.03
N SER A 157 -14.83 22.87 -10.49
CA SER A 157 -15.62 21.78 -11.09
C SER A 157 -17.12 22.09 -11.03
N ALA A 158 -17.61 22.64 -9.92
CA ALA A 158 -19.00 23.06 -9.78
C ALA A 158 -19.34 24.22 -10.72
N ILE A 159 -18.45 25.21 -10.85
CA ILE A 159 -18.62 26.29 -11.84
C ILE A 159 -18.67 25.71 -13.25
N GLY A 160 -17.79 24.78 -13.60
CA GLY A 160 -17.81 24.07 -14.87
C GLY A 160 -19.15 23.39 -15.14
N ALA A 161 -19.66 22.62 -14.17
CA ALA A 161 -20.96 21.96 -14.29
C ALA A 161 -22.11 22.97 -14.48
N VAL A 162 -22.10 24.09 -13.75
CA VAL A 162 -23.10 25.17 -13.93
C VAL A 162 -23.00 25.79 -15.33
N VAL A 163 -21.78 26.07 -15.82
CA VAL A 163 -21.57 26.59 -17.17
C VAL A 163 -22.10 25.61 -18.22
N GLY A 164 -21.84 24.31 -18.08
CA GLY A 164 -22.32 23.28 -19.00
C GLY A 164 -23.84 23.08 -19.01
N THR A 165 -24.50 23.25 -17.85
CA THR A 165 -25.93 22.92 -17.70
C THR A 165 -26.88 24.11 -17.78
N VAL A 166 -26.44 25.32 -17.44
CA VAL A 166 -27.32 26.50 -17.32
C VAL A 166 -27.29 27.39 -18.56
N LEU A 167 -26.15 27.50 -19.25
CA LEU A 167 -26.02 28.36 -20.43
C LEU A 167 -26.52 27.65 -21.71
N PRO A 168 -26.87 28.41 -22.77
CA PRO A 168 -27.16 27.84 -24.08
C PRO A 168 -25.97 27.05 -24.63
N PRO A 169 -26.17 25.92 -25.35
CA PRO A 169 -25.10 25.01 -25.77
C PRO A 169 -23.89 25.69 -26.42
N GLU A 170 -24.12 26.68 -27.30
CA GLU A 170 -23.03 27.37 -28.00
C GLU A 170 -22.16 28.20 -27.04
N LEU A 171 -22.78 28.85 -26.06
CA LEU A 171 -22.09 29.64 -25.04
C LEU A 171 -21.43 28.75 -23.99
N SER A 172 -22.09 27.65 -23.60
CA SER A 172 -21.54 26.63 -22.71
C SER A 172 -20.27 26.02 -23.29
N GLY A 173 -20.32 25.59 -24.56
CA GLY A 173 -19.17 25.00 -25.25
C GLY A 173 -17.98 25.97 -25.33
N LEU A 174 -18.24 27.22 -25.71
CA LEU A 174 -17.19 28.26 -25.75
C LEU A 174 -16.65 28.59 -24.36
N GLY A 175 -17.52 28.64 -23.34
CA GLY A 175 -17.16 28.91 -21.96
C GLY A 175 -16.26 27.83 -21.36
N LEU A 176 -16.69 26.57 -21.44
CA LEU A 176 -15.93 25.41 -20.96
C LEU A 176 -14.58 25.27 -21.67
N PHE A 177 -14.57 25.41 -23.01
CA PHE A 177 -13.32 25.38 -23.78
C PHE A 177 -12.37 26.50 -23.35
N SER A 178 -12.86 27.73 -23.21
CA SER A 178 -12.04 28.89 -22.80
C SER A 178 -11.49 28.72 -21.39
N MET A 179 -12.31 28.23 -20.45
CA MET A 179 -11.88 27.93 -19.08
C MET A 179 -10.83 26.82 -19.06
N GLY A 180 -11.04 25.75 -19.83
CA GLY A 180 -10.08 24.65 -19.98
C GLY A 180 -8.73 25.13 -20.51
N VAL A 181 -8.72 25.91 -21.60
CA VAL A 181 -7.51 26.49 -22.19
C VAL A 181 -6.82 27.46 -21.22
N PHE A 182 -7.59 28.29 -20.51
CA PHE A 182 -7.04 29.21 -19.52
C PHE A 182 -6.33 28.46 -18.38
N GLY A 183 -6.92 27.39 -17.85
CA GLY A 183 -6.27 26.58 -16.82
C GLY A 183 -5.00 25.89 -17.34
N LEU A 184 -4.96 25.42 -18.60
CA LEU A 184 -3.75 24.86 -19.19
C LEU A 184 -2.65 25.92 -19.36
N TYR A 185 -3.02 27.15 -19.74
CA TYR A 185 -2.09 28.27 -19.80
C TYR A 185 -1.47 28.59 -18.43
N LEU A 186 -2.28 28.54 -17.36
CA LEU A 186 -1.76 28.70 -16.00
C LEU A 186 -0.87 27.53 -15.60
N GLY A 187 -1.24 26.30 -15.94
CA GLY A 187 -0.44 25.09 -15.75
C GLY A 187 0.95 25.20 -16.37
N GLU A 188 1.02 25.50 -17.67
CA GLU A 188 2.27 25.66 -18.41
C GLU A 188 3.18 26.75 -17.79
N ARG A 189 2.59 27.82 -17.24
CA ARG A 189 3.35 28.92 -16.63
C ARG A 189 3.84 28.61 -15.21
N TRP A 190 3.12 27.78 -14.46
CA TRP A 190 3.35 27.58 -13.02
C TRP A 190 4.03 26.26 -12.68
N ILE A 191 3.81 25.19 -13.45
CA ILE A 191 4.48 23.90 -13.25
C ILE A 191 6.03 24.03 -13.24
N PRO A 192 6.66 24.81 -14.14
CA PRO A 192 8.11 24.97 -14.12
C PRO A 192 8.68 25.67 -12.88
N LYS A 193 7.82 26.27 -12.03
CA LYS A 193 8.24 27.02 -10.83
C LYS A 193 8.01 26.16 -9.58
N PRO A 194 9.05 25.77 -8.83
CA PRO A 194 8.92 24.84 -7.71
C PRO A 194 7.85 25.24 -6.67
N SER A 195 7.81 26.52 -6.27
CA SER A 195 6.83 27.02 -5.29
C SER A 195 5.40 27.11 -5.81
N MET A 196 5.18 27.05 -7.13
CA MET A 196 3.85 27.12 -7.73
C MET A 196 3.49 25.83 -8.47
N ARG A 197 4.36 24.81 -8.41
CA ARG A 197 4.25 23.57 -9.17
C ARG A 197 2.91 22.88 -8.89
N LEU A 198 2.61 22.69 -7.61
CA LEU A 198 1.36 22.07 -7.16
C LEU A 198 0.10 22.82 -7.63
N LEU A 199 0.13 24.15 -7.57
CA LEU A 199 -0.96 25.00 -8.05
C LEU A 199 -1.11 24.89 -9.57
N GLY A 200 0.01 24.84 -10.31
CA GLY A 200 0.03 24.59 -11.75
C GLY A 200 -0.58 23.23 -12.11
N VAL A 201 -0.16 22.16 -11.42
CA VAL A 201 -0.73 20.81 -11.59
C VAL A 201 -2.23 20.81 -11.30
N THR A 202 -2.66 21.49 -10.23
CA THR A 202 -4.08 21.62 -9.86
C THR A 202 -4.89 22.27 -10.98
N TRP A 203 -4.38 23.33 -11.62
CA TRP A 203 -5.04 23.95 -12.78
C TRP A 203 -5.13 23.03 -13.98
N VAL A 204 -4.10 22.23 -14.25
CA VAL A 204 -4.16 21.24 -15.34
C VAL A 204 -5.21 20.17 -15.04
N ILE A 205 -5.30 19.68 -13.79
CA ILE A 205 -6.34 18.73 -13.36
C ILE A 205 -7.74 19.31 -13.59
N ILE A 206 -7.97 20.56 -13.19
CA ILE A 206 -9.24 21.27 -13.40
C ILE A 206 -9.53 21.37 -14.90
N SER A 207 -8.56 21.81 -15.71
CA SER A 207 -8.73 21.91 -17.16
C SER A 207 -9.10 20.59 -17.80
N MET A 208 -8.43 19.50 -17.43
CA MET A 208 -8.74 18.17 -17.95
C MET A 208 -10.16 17.74 -17.57
N LYS A 209 -10.60 17.98 -16.32
CA LYS A 209 -12.00 17.74 -15.92
C LYS A 209 -12.99 18.53 -16.78
N LEU A 210 -12.69 19.80 -17.07
CA LEU A 210 -13.55 20.63 -17.92
C LEU A 210 -13.61 20.11 -19.37
N PHE A 211 -12.51 19.59 -19.93
CA PHE A 211 -12.53 18.99 -21.26
C PHE A 211 -13.30 17.66 -21.30
N TYR A 212 -13.20 16.83 -20.26
CA TYR A 212 -14.05 15.64 -20.13
C TYR A 212 -15.54 16.04 -20.04
N GLY A 213 -15.85 17.04 -19.22
CA GLY A 213 -17.20 17.62 -19.11
C GLY A 213 -17.70 18.14 -20.45
N LEU A 214 -16.89 18.90 -21.18
CA LEU A 214 -17.24 19.43 -22.50
C LEU A 214 -17.63 18.32 -23.49
N VAL A 215 -16.93 17.18 -23.48
CA VAL A 215 -17.25 16.04 -24.34
C VAL A 215 -18.58 15.39 -23.93
N LEU A 216 -18.83 15.20 -22.63
CA LEU A 216 -20.11 14.69 -22.12
C LEU A 216 -21.27 15.63 -22.44
N ASP A 217 -21.06 16.92 -22.22
CA ASP A 217 -22.07 17.95 -22.44
C ASP A 217 -22.38 18.08 -23.94
N SER A 218 -21.36 17.97 -24.81
CA SER A 218 -21.57 17.95 -26.28
C SER A 218 -22.45 16.78 -26.72
N TRP A 219 -22.27 15.60 -26.12
CA TRP A 219 -23.16 14.46 -26.35
C TRP A 219 -24.56 14.74 -25.81
N HIS A 220 -24.69 15.28 -24.60
CA HIS A 220 -25.98 15.61 -23.99
C HIS A 220 -26.77 16.68 -24.77
N TRP A 221 -26.08 17.65 -25.39
CA TRP A 221 -26.69 18.68 -26.24
C TRP A 221 -27.08 18.16 -27.64
N GLY A 222 -26.82 16.89 -27.96
CA GLY A 222 -27.14 16.29 -29.25
C GLY A 222 -26.18 16.68 -30.38
N TRP A 223 -25.00 17.25 -30.08
CA TRP A 223 -24.04 17.65 -31.13
C TRP A 223 -23.45 16.46 -31.88
N PHE A 224 -23.51 15.27 -31.28
CA PHE A 224 -23.01 14.04 -31.89
C PHE A 224 -24.08 13.26 -32.66
N ASP A 225 -25.35 13.67 -32.63
CA ASP A 225 -26.47 12.95 -33.28
C ASP A 225 -26.32 12.87 -34.80
N ALA A 226 -25.68 13.87 -35.41
CA ALA A 226 -25.43 13.93 -36.85
C ALA A 226 -24.14 13.18 -37.27
N SER A 227 -23.42 12.55 -36.33
CA SER A 227 -22.15 11.89 -36.64
C SER A 227 -22.37 10.62 -37.48
N PRO A 228 -21.57 10.40 -38.55
CA PRO A 228 -21.65 9.18 -39.36
C PRO A 228 -21.25 7.91 -38.59
N LEU A 229 -20.61 8.05 -37.42
CA LEU A 229 -20.22 6.93 -36.57
C LEU A 229 -21.32 6.52 -35.57
N GLY A 230 -22.31 7.39 -35.35
CA GLY A 230 -23.26 7.28 -34.23
C GLY A 230 -22.85 8.16 -33.04
N ALA A 231 -23.84 8.58 -32.25
CA ALA A 231 -23.65 9.55 -31.16
C ALA A 231 -22.78 8.97 -30.03
N ASN A 232 -22.99 7.71 -29.66
CA ASN A 232 -22.29 7.03 -28.56
C ASN A 232 -20.84 6.68 -28.94
N GLU A 233 -20.61 6.28 -30.18
CA GLU A 233 -19.30 5.99 -30.74
C GLU A 233 -18.46 7.27 -30.83
N THR A 234 -19.09 8.38 -31.20
CA THR A 234 -18.44 9.70 -31.24
C THR A 234 -18.10 10.21 -29.85
N LEU A 235 -19.00 9.98 -28.86
CA LEU A 235 -18.70 10.24 -27.45
C LEU A 235 -17.50 9.42 -26.99
N GLY A 236 -17.48 8.11 -27.26
CA GLY A 236 -16.37 7.23 -26.91
C GLY A 236 -15.04 7.67 -27.52
N LEU A 237 -15.05 8.00 -28.81
CA LEU A 237 -13.86 8.52 -29.50
C LEU A 237 -13.40 9.87 -28.94
N GLY A 238 -14.34 10.78 -28.66
CA GLY A 238 -14.05 12.08 -28.04
C GLY A 238 -13.42 11.92 -26.66
N MET A 239 -13.95 11.01 -25.83
CA MET A 239 -13.39 10.69 -24.53
C MET A 239 -11.99 10.11 -24.61
N LEU A 240 -11.76 9.15 -25.51
CA LEU A 240 -10.43 8.59 -25.75
C LEU A 240 -9.44 9.65 -26.25
N ALA A 241 -9.88 10.59 -27.08
CA ALA A 241 -9.05 11.70 -27.53
C ALA A 241 -8.64 12.64 -26.38
N VAL A 242 -9.57 12.96 -25.47
CA VAL A 242 -9.24 13.76 -24.27
C VAL A 242 -8.34 12.98 -23.32
N VAL A 243 -8.55 11.67 -23.12
CA VAL A 243 -7.64 10.81 -22.35
C VAL A 243 -6.24 10.83 -22.96
N ALA A 244 -6.11 10.65 -24.27
CA ALA A 244 -4.81 10.71 -24.96
C ALA A 244 -4.13 12.08 -24.79
N GLY A 245 -4.90 13.17 -24.90
CA GLY A 245 -4.43 14.52 -24.60
C GLY A 245 -3.96 14.69 -23.16
N ASN A 246 -4.69 14.12 -22.21
CA ASN A 246 -4.33 14.14 -20.79
C ASN A 246 -3.04 13.36 -20.52
N VAL A 247 -2.88 12.16 -21.10
CA VAL A 247 -1.63 11.40 -21.04
C VAL A 247 -0.48 12.19 -21.67
N PHE A 248 -0.68 12.84 -22.81
CA PHE A 248 0.34 13.69 -23.43
C PHE A 248 0.77 14.85 -22.54
N ILE A 249 -0.18 15.53 -21.90
CA ILE A 249 0.09 16.65 -20.99
C ILE A 249 0.82 16.14 -19.74
N ALA A 250 0.43 14.97 -19.21
CA ALA A 250 1.16 14.33 -18.14
C ALA A 250 2.62 14.11 -18.54
N GLN A 251 2.87 13.49 -19.70
CA GLN A 251 4.22 13.26 -20.24
C GLN A 251 5.01 14.55 -20.44
N ARG A 252 4.37 15.62 -20.93
CA ARG A 252 5.00 16.94 -21.10
C ARG A 252 5.49 17.53 -19.77
N HIS A 253 4.72 17.38 -18.71
CA HIS A 253 5.02 17.98 -17.40
C HIS A 253 5.75 17.07 -16.43
N ASP A 254 5.92 15.79 -16.78
CA ASP A 254 6.45 14.75 -15.89
C ASP A 254 5.66 14.61 -14.57
N GLU A 255 4.32 14.66 -14.65
CA GLU A 255 3.45 14.70 -13.47
C GLU A 255 2.57 13.45 -13.32
N ASP A 256 2.78 12.71 -12.23
CA ASP A 256 2.05 11.48 -11.96
C ASP A 256 0.58 11.72 -11.63
N ALA A 257 0.25 12.85 -10.99
CA ALA A 257 -1.14 13.19 -10.64
C ALA A 257 -2.03 13.37 -11.89
N ILE A 258 -1.46 13.94 -12.96
CA ILE A 258 -2.14 14.16 -14.24
C ILE A 258 -2.34 12.80 -14.95
N ALA A 259 -1.29 11.96 -14.97
CA ALA A 259 -1.36 10.61 -15.54
C ALA A 259 -2.37 9.71 -14.79
N ALA A 260 -2.38 9.78 -13.47
CA ALA A 260 -3.33 9.06 -12.61
C ALA A 260 -4.79 9.43 -12.96
N GLN A 261 -5.09 10.72 -13.13
CA GLN A 261 -6.41 11.16 -13.55
C GLN A 261 -6.79 10.59 -14.92
N ALA A 262 -5.89 10.65 -15.91
CA ALA A 262 -6.15 10.16 -17.26
C ALA A 262 -6.56 8.68 -17.25
N THR A 263 -5.89 7.88 -16.43
CA THR A 263 -6.19 6.47 -16.27
C THR A 263 -7.50 6.20 -15.58
N LEU A 264 -7.78 6.86 -14.45
CA LEU A 264 -9.04 6.63 -13.74
C LEU A 264 -10.23 6.92 -14.67
N ILE A 265 -10.11 7.96 -15.50
CA ILE A 265 -11.09 8.24 -16.55
C ILE A 265 -11.09 7.16 -17.63
N LEU A 266 -9.92 6.66 -18.08
CA LEU A 266 -9.87 5.57 -19.05
C LEU A 266 -10.57 4.30 -18.56
N LEU A 267 -10.46 3.96 -17.27
CA LEU A 267 -11.19 2.83 -16.68
C LEU A 267 -12.71 3.07 -16.71
N ILE A 268 -13.16 4.28 -16.36
CA ILE A 268 -14.58 4.68 -16.43
C ILE A 268 -15.10 4.61 -17.87
N VAL A 269 -14.36 5.17 -18.83
CA VAL A 269 -14.69 5.10 -20.25
C VAL A 269 -14.67 3.64 -20.73
N GLY A 270 -13.76 2.83 -20.19
CA GLY A 270 -13.69 1.39 -20.42
C GLY A 270 -14.94 0.64 -19.95
N SER A 271 -15.54 1.02 -18.82
CA SER A 271 -16.84 0.48 -18.38
C SER A 271 -17.96 0.80 -19.35
N ALA A 272 -17.97 2.01 -19.92
CA ALA A 272 -18.96 2.40 -20.92
C ALA A 272 -18.84 1.58 -22.21
N ALA A 273 -17.65 1.04 -22.53
CA ALA A 273 -17.50 0.10 -23.63
C ALA A 273 -18.28 -1.20 -23.41
N GLY A 274 -18.60 -1.54 -22.15
CA GLY A 274 -19.51 -2.64 -21.83
C GLY A 274 -20.88 -2.48 -22.45
N ALA A 275 -21.43 -1.25 -22.49
CA ALA A 275 -22.73 -1.00 -23.12
C ALA A 275 -22.74 -1.31 -24.63
N LEU A 276 -21.58 -1.26 -25.30
CA LEU A 276 -21.44 -1.51 -26.74
C LEU A 276 -21.02 -2.95 -27.06
N TYR A 277 -20.13 -3.52 -26.25
CA TYR A 277 -19.43 -4.78 -26.56
C TYR A 277 -19.62 -5.85 -25.48
N GLY A 278 -20.51 -5.62 -24.51
CA GLY A 278 -20.78 -6.52 -23.39
C GLY A 278 -19.56 -6.73 -22.48
N GLU A 279 -19.58 -7.84 -21.77
CA GLU A 279 -18.53 -8.27 -20.84
C GLU A 279 -17.13 -8.35 -21.50
N VAL A 280 -17.06 -8.77 -22.77
CA VAL A 280 -15.80 -8.81 -23.53
C VAL A 280 -15.21 -7.41 -23.71
N GLY A 281 -16.06 -6.41 -23.96
CA GLY A 281 -15.66 -5.01 -24.03
C GLY A 281 -15.04 -4.51 -22.73
N VAL A 282 -15.70 -4.80 -21.61
CA VAL A 282 -15.21 -4.46 -20.27
C VAL A 282 -13.86 -5.14 -20.01
N ALA A 283 -13.76 -6.46 -20.23
CA ALA A 283 -12.51 -7.20 -20.01
C ALA A 283 -11.35 -6.65 -20.86
N ALA A 284 -11.58 -6.40 -22.15
CA ALA A 284 -10.57 -5.84 -23.02
C ALA A 284 -10.12 -4.45 -22.55
N MET A 285 -11.05 -3.57 -22.18
CA MET A 285 -10.72 -2.21 -21.75
C MET A 285 -10.03 -2.18 -20.38
N VAL A 286 -10.42 -3.04 -19.44
CA VAL A 286 -9.72 -3.20 -18.17
C VAL A 286 -8.29 -3.73 -18.39
N GLY A 287 -8.13 -4.72 -19.26
CA GLY A 287 -6.81 -5.25 -19.63
C GLY A 287 -5.93 -4.18 -20.26
N ILE A 288 -6.44 -3.44 -21.25
CA ILE A 288 -5.73 -2.35 -21.93
C ILE A 288 -5.37 -1.24 -20.94
N GLY A 289 -6.32 -0.79 -20.11
CA GLY A 289 -6.10 0.24 -19.10
C GLY A 289 -5.03 -0.16 -18.09
N THR A 290 -5.04 -1.42 -17.65
CA THR A 290 -4.03 -1.99 -16.75
C THR A 290 -2.64 -2.00 -17.39
N LEU A 291 -2.53 -2.47 -18.64
CA LEU A 291 -1.26 -2.49 -19.36
C LEU A 291 -0.73 -1.09 -19.65
N LEU A 292 -1.59 -0.13 -20.01
CA LEU A 292 -1.21 1.26 -20.23
C LEU A 292 -0.70 1.91 -18.94
N MET A 293 -1.37 1.68 -17.82
CA MET A 293 -0.92 2.18 -16.53
C MET A 293 0.45 1.70 -16.13
N HIS A 294 0.64 0.38 -16.20
CA HIS A 294 1.90 -0.22 -15.83
C HIS A 294 2.99 0.14 -16.83
N GLY A 295 2.65 0.26 -18.12
CA GLY A 295 3.55 0.79 -19.15
C GLY A 295 4.01 2.22 -18.83
N LEU A 296 3.11 3.11 -18.44
CA LEU A 296 3.44 4.47 -18.00
C LEU A 296 4.30 4.46 -16.74
N ALA A 297 3.99 3.59 -15.77
CA ALA A 297 4.80 3.42 -14.57
C ALA A 297 6.24 3.02 -14.90
N PHE A 298 6.44 2.04 -15.80
CA PHE A 298 7.77 1.64 -16.29
C PHE A 298 8.49 2.74 -17.06
N MET A 299 7.80 3.44 -17.97
CA MET A 299 8.39 4.52 -18.75
C MET A 299 8.88 5.68 -17.86
N ARG A 300 8.14 5.98 -16.78
CA ARG A 300 8.42 7.09 -15.87
C ARG A 300 9.23 6.69 -14.64
N ARG A 301 9.40 5.38 -14.41
CA ARG A 301 9.89 4.84 -13.13
C ARG A 301 9.11 5.36 -11.93
N SER A 302 7.79 5.50 -12.09
CA SER A 302 6.91 6.05 -11.06
C SER A 302 6.31 4.96 -10.17
N GLY A 303 6.62 5.02 -8.88
CA GLY A 303 5.96 4.19 -7.86
C GLY A 303 4.50 4.57 -7.64
N ASN A 304 4.12 5.85 -7.84
CA ASN A 304 2.73 6.31 -7.74
C ASN A 304 1.83 5.66 -8.77
N LEU A 305 2.27 5.63 -10.04
CA LEU A 305 1.50 5.01 -11.12
C LEU A 305 1.48 3.48 -10.98
N ALA A 306 2.57 2.87 -10.54
CA ALA A 306 2.63 1.43 -10.25
C ALA A 306 1.62 1.05 -9.16
N SER A 307 1.65 1.75 -8.02
CA SER A 307 0.77 1.46 -6.88
C SER A 307 -0.69 1.71 -7.20
N LEU A 308 -1.01 2.81 -7.89
CA LEU A 308 -2.36 3.11 -8.35
C LEU A 308 -2.84 2.11 -9.40
N GLY A 309 -1.97 1.67 -10.31
CA GLY A 309 -2.29 0.67 -11.33
C GLY A 309 -2.65 -0.70 -10.73
N ILE A 310 -1.95 -1.11 -9.66
CA ILE A 310 -2.27 -2.35 -8.93
C ILE A 310 -3.63 -2.23 -8.23
N ALA A 311 -3.85 -1.13 -7.50
CA ALA A 311 -5.08 -0.94 -6.72
C ALA A 311 -6.32 -0.77 -7.63
N SER A 312 -6.22 0.08 -8.65
CA SER A 312 -7.35 0.41 -9.53
C SER A 312 -7.76 -0.74 -10.45
N SER A 313 -6.81 -1.52 -10.98
CA SER A 313 -7.13 -2.64 -11.88
C SER A 313 -7.99 -3.69 -11.19
N TYR A 314 -7.64 -4.08 -9.95
CA TYR A 314 -8.48 -5.00 -9.18
C TYR A 314 -9.79 -4.40 -8.72
N LEU A 315 -9.78 -3.16 -8.25
CA LEU A 315 -11.00 -2.49 -7.83
C LEU A 315 -12.02 -2.49 -8.97
N TRP A 316 -11.57 -2.23 -10.19
CA TRP A 316 -12.44 -2.21 -11.36
C TRP A 316 -12.97 -3.59 -11.74
N VAL A 317 -12.11 -4.62 -11.74
CA VAL A 317 -12.55 -6.02 -11.94
C VAL A 317 -13.60 -6.40 -10.89
N GLY A 318 -13.35 -6.07 -9.62
CA GLY A 318 -14.26 -6.35 -8.51
C GLY A 318 -15.60 -5.65 -8.62
N VAL A 319 -15.61 -4.36 -9.00
CA VAL A 319 -16.83 -3.58 -9.22
C VAL A 319 -17.70 -4.21 -10.30
N HIS A 320 -17.11 -4.61 -11.44
CA HIS A 320 -17.86 -5.27 -12.52
C HIS A 320 -18.27 -6.72 -12.20
N ALA A 321 -17.51 -7.43 -11.36
CA ALA A 321 -17.92 -8.76 -10.91
C ALA A 321 -19.12 -8.68 -9.96
N LEU A 322 -19.16 -7.69 -9.06
CA LEU A 322 -20.22 -7.53 -8.07
C LEU A 322 -21.44 -6.75 -8.57
N SER A 323 -21.29 -5.91 -9.60
CA SER A 323 -22.36 -5.06 -10.09
C SER A 323 -23.60 -5.87 -10.47
N ASN A 324 -24.77 -5.39 -10.06
CA ASN A 324 -26.06 -6.01 -10.39
C ASN A 324 -27.04 -4.92 -10.86
N ASP A 325 -27.14 -4.74 -12.18
CA ASP A 325 -27.91 -3.65 -12.82
C ASP A 325 -27.55 -2.26 -12.28
N TRP A 326 -26.28 -2.05 -11.92
CA TRP A 326 -25.81 -0.77 -11.41
C TRP A 326 -25.76 0.25 -12.55
N SER A 327 -26.38 1.42 -12.34
CA SER A 327 -26.23 2.56 -13.24
C SER A 327 -25.51 3.71 -12.54
N PHE A 328 -24.38 4.12 -13.09
CA PHE A 328 -23.62 5.28 -12.62
C PHE A 328 -23.66 6.37 -13.69
N PHE A 329 -24.26 7.51 -13.38
CA PHE A 329 -24.33 8.67 -14.28
C PHE A 329 -24.90 8.35 -15.68
N GLY A 330 -25.87 7.42 -15.75
CA GLY A 330 -26.49 7.00 -17.01
C GLY A 330 -25.71 5.94 -17.80
N VAL A 331 -24.56 5.48 -17.30
CA VAL A 331 -23.83 4.33 -17.83
C VAL A 331 -24.17 3.10 -17.00
N GLU A 332 -24.71 2.08 -17.66
CA GLU A 332 -24.95 0.77 -17.07
C GLU A 332 -23.62 0.03 -16.93
N LEU A 333 -23.31 -0.44 -15.72
CA LEU A 333 -22.15 -1.27 -15.46
C LEU A 333 -22.50 -2.70 -15.84
N VAL A 334 -21.90 -3.18 -16.92
CA VAL A 334 -22.05 -4.56 -17.37
C VAL A 334 -21.34 -5.51 -16.41
N ARG A 335 -22.11 -6.47 -15.87
CA ARG A 335 -21.61 -7.54 -15.03
C ARG A 335 -20.84 -8.57 -15.85
N PHE A 336 -19.88 -9.25 -15.23
CA PHE A 336 -19.31 -10.49 -15.78
C PHE A 336 -20.21 -11.68 -15.45
N ASP A 337 -20.77 -12.31 -16.48
CA ASP A 337 -21.56 -13.53 -16.39
C ASP A 337 -20.75 -14.75 -16.86
N ASP A 338 -19.79 -14.58 -17.79
CA ASP A 338 -18.85 -15.61 -18.19
C ASP A 338 -17.72 -15.77 -17.15
N GLU A 339 -17.82 -16.85 -16.35
CA GLU A 339 -16.81 -17.25 -15.37
C GLU A 339 -15.41 -17.37 -15.96
N LEU A 340 -15.28 -17.95 -17.16
CA LEU A 340 -13.97 -18.18 -17.78
C LEU A 340 -13.34 -16.86 -18.21
N LEU A 341 -14.13 -15.94 -18.77
CA LEU A 341 -13.67 -14.61 -19.15
C LEU A 341 -13.16 -13.82 -17.92
N LEU A 342 -13.95 -13.79 -16.84
CA LEU A 342 -13.57 -13.13 -15.60
C LEU A 342 -12.30 -13.77 -15.00
N PHE A 343 -12.21 -15.10 -15.01
CA PHE A 343 -11.05 -15.83 -14.50
C PHE A 343 -9.78 -15.50 -15.29
N LEU A 344 -9.85 -15.47 -16.63
CA LEU A 344 -8.72 -15.14 -17.49
C LEU A 344 -8.30 -13.67 -17.36
N LEU A 345 -9.25 -12.75 -17.26
CA LEU A 345 -8.98 -11.34 -16.98
C LEU A 345 -8.25 -11.20 -15.64
N MET A 346 -8.78 -11.83 -14.59
CA MET A 346 -8.14 -11.85 -13.28
C MET A 346 -6.74 -12.43 -13.34
N ALA A 347 -6.51 -13.52 -14.09
CA ALA A 347 -5.18 -14.11 -14.24
C ALA A 347 -4.19 -13.14 -14.89
N GLY A 348 -4.60 -12.46 -15.97
CA GLY A 348 -3.78 -11.46 -16.65
C GLY A 348 -3.47 -10.24 -15.78
N VAL A 349 -4.49 -9.67 -15.13
CA VAL A 349 -4.33 -8.53 -14.21
C VAL A 349 -3.45 -8.92 -13.02
N THR A 350 -3.67 -10.10 -12.45
CA THR A 350 -2.91 -10.60 -11.30
C THR A 350 -1.44 -10.83 -11.64
N ALA A 351 -1.15 -11.49 -12.75
CA ALA A 351 0.23 -11.70 -13.19
C ALA A 351 0.94 -10.36 -13.44
N THR A 352 0.26 -9.40 -14.08
CA THR A 352 0.82 -8.07 -14.35
C THR A 352 1.08 -7.32 -13.05
N ASN A 353 0.11 -7.28 -12.15
CA ASN A 353 0.22 -6.61 -10.85
C ASN A 353 1.33 -7.23 -9.99
N ALA A 354 1.45 -8.56 -9.98
CA ALA A 354 2.51 -9.27 -9.26
C ALA A 354 3.91 -8.89 -9.77
N VAL A 355 4.10 -8.78 -11.08
CA VAL A 355 5.37 -8.34 -11.69
C VAL A 355 5.67 -6.88 -11.33
N VAL A 356 4.69 -6.01 -11.48
CA VAL A 356 4.85 -4.57 -11.21
C VAL A 356 5.19 -4.35 -9.74
N ALA A 357 4.44 -4.96 -8.82
CA ALA A 357 4.67 -4.85 -7.38
C ALA A 357 6.10 -5.28 -7.01
N ALA A 358 6.61 -6.37 -7.59
CA ALA A 358 7.98 -6.82 -7.35
C ALA A 358 9.03 -5.86 -7.93
N SER A 359 8.79 -5.31 -9.12
CA SER A 359 9.74 -4.41 -9.79
C SER A 359 9.83 -3.02 -9.16
N PHE A 360 8.74 -2.55 -8.53
CA PHE A 360 8.62 -1.21 -7.95
C PHE A 360 8.67 -1.19 -6.43
N VAL A 361 9.01 -2.30 -5.77
CA VAL A 361 8.98 -2.39 -4.30
C VAL A 361 9.76 -1.27 -3.59
N ARG A 362 10.91 -0.87 -4.15
CA ARG A 362 11.78 0.20 -3.60
C ARG A 362 11.38 1.61 -4.01
N ALA A 363 10.35 1.77 -4.83
CA ALA A 363 9.91 3.08 -5.30
C ALA A 363 9.05 3.78 -4.24
N GLU A 364 9.26 5.09 -4.08
CA GLU A 364 8.37 5.92 -3.25
C GLU A 364 6.99 6.01 -3.88
N ASN A 365 5.97 6.10 -3.03
CA ASN A 365 4.59 6.23 -3.50
C ASN A 365 3.66 6.91 -2.49
N TRP A 366 2.60 7.52 -3.02
CA TRP A 366 1.63 8.28 -2.24
C TRP A 366 0.95 7.47 -1.13
N PHE A 367 0.67 6.18 -1.33
CA PHE A 367 -0.04 5.39 -0.32
C PHE A 367 0.86 5.09 0.89
N SER A 368 2.12 4.73 0.65
CA SER A 368 3.13 4.58 1.71
C SER A 368 3.36 5.90 2.45
N ASP A 369 3.46 7.01 1.74
CA ASP A 369 3.65 8.34 2.34
C ASP A 369 2.41 8.78 3.14
N ALA A 370 1.20 8.44 2.68
CA ALA A 370 -0.03 8.70 3.41
C ALA A 370 -0.09 7.91 4.71
N LEU A 371 0.30 6.62 4.71
CA LEU A 371 0.37 5.81 5.93
C LEU A 371 1.45 6.33 6.89
N LYS A 372 2.60 6.78 6.37
CA LYS A 372 3.63 7.45 7.17
C LYS A 372 3.10 8.72 7.82
N ALA A 373 2.38 9.56 7.07
CA ALA A 373 1.75 10.78 7.58
C ALA A 373 0.61 10.54 8.58
N LEU A 374 0.07 9.31 8.64
CA LEU A 374 -0.89 8.87 9.65
C LEU A 374 -0.22 8.25 10.88
N GLY A 375 1.12 8.14 10.90
CA GLY A 375 1.86 7.50 11.99
C GLY A 375 1.76 5.97 11.99
N LEU A 376 1.39 5.35 10.86
CA LEU A 376 1.18 3.89 10.75
C LEU A 376 2.44 3.13 10.26
N GLY A 377 3.59 3.80 10.21
CA GLY A 377 4.82 3.31 9.57
C GLY A 377 4.90 3.67 8.08
N LYS A 378 6.02 3.33 7.42
CA LYS A 378 6.22 3.48 5.98
C LYS A 378 6.25 2.09 5.32
N PRO A 379 5.09 1.42 5.18
CA PRO A 379 5.01 0.15 4.47
C PRO A 379 5.49 0.32 3.02
N ALA A 380 6.09 -0.72 2.45
CA ALA A 380 6.64 -0.67 1.10
C ALA A 380 5.51 -0.64 0.05
N LEU A 381 5.86 -0.24 -1.17
CA LEU A 381 4.88 -0.18 -2.26
C LEU A 381 4.16 -1.50 -2.44
N TRP A 382 4.89 -2.61 -2.36
CA TRP A 382 4.34 -3.96 -2.54
C TRP A 382 3.20 -4.21 -1.54
N SER A 383 3.40 -4.04 -0.24
CA SER A 383 2.37 -4.34 0.77
C SER A 383 1.14 -3.45 0.66
N VAL A 384 1.31 -2.15 0.47
CA VAL A 384 0.18 -1.21 0.44
C VAL A 384 -0.64 -1.35 -0.83
N SER A 385 0.04 -1.43 -1.98
CA SER A 385 -0.65 -1.51 -3.28
C SER A 385 -1.34 -2.86 -3.46
N VAL A 386 -0.68 -3.96 -3.08
CA VAL A 386 -1.30 -5.29 -3.09
C VAL A 386 -2.45 -5.32 -2.09
N GLY A 387 -2.28 -4.82 -0.86
CA GLY A 387 -3.35 -4.76 0.14
C GLY A 387 -4.59 -3.99 -0.34
N LEU A 388 -4.41 -2.83 -0.97
CA LEU A 388 -5.52 -2.08 -1.57
C LEU A 388 -6.14 -2.81 -2.76
N GLY A 389 -5.32 -3.41 -3.62
CA GLY A 389 -5.79 -4.23 -4.75
C GLY A 389 -6.58 -5.45 -4.29
N MET A 390 -6.22 -6.06 -3.16
CA MET A 390 -6.94 -7.19 -2.59
C MET A 390 -8.39 -6.86 -2.26
N ILE A 391 -8.75 -5.60 -1.94
CA ILE A 391 -10.15 -5.21 -1.74
C ILE A 391 -10.96 -5.49 -3.01
N GLY A 392 -10.46 -5.07 -4.18
CA GLY A 392 -11.10 -5.33 -5.46
C GLY A 392 -11.15 -6.81 -5.83
N ALA A 393 -10.05 -7.53 -5.61
CA ALA A 393 -10.00 -8.97 -5.84
C ALA A 393 -10.99 -9.73 -4.95
N LEU A 394 -11.15 -9.31 -3.68
CA LEU A 394 -12.12 -9.86 -2.75
C LEU A 394 -13.56 -9.59 -3.18
N LEU A 395 -13.87 -8.42 -3.78
CA LEU A 395 -15.19 -8.16 -4.36
C LEU A 395 -15.50 -9.16 -5.49
N ALA A 396 -14.52 -9.47 -6.35
CA ALA A 396 -14.70 -10.45 -7.43
C ALA A 396 -14.91 -11.89 -6.93
N ILE A 397 -14.18 -12.27 -5.88
CA ILE A 397 -14.37 -13.56 -5.19
C ILE A 397 -15.74 -13.61 -4.50
N ALA A 398 -16.11 -12.54 -3.79
CA ALA A 398 -17.37 -12.45 -3.07
C ALA A 398 -18.59 -12.54 -4.00
N ALA A 399 -18.50 -11.95 -5.21
CA ALA A 399 -19.54 -12.02 -6.23
C ALA A 399 -19.87 -13.46 -6.67
N ASN A 400 -18.91 -14.38 -6.58
CA ASN A 400 -19.03 -15.77 -7.00
C ASN A 400 -18.87 -16.76 -5.83
N ARG A 401 -19.06 -16.30 -4.59
CA ARG A 401 -18.79 -17.09 -3.36
C ARG A 401 -19.60 -18.38 -3.26
N LEU A 402 -20.77 -18.45 -3.89
CA LEU A 402 -21.64 -19.62 -3.87
C LEU A 402 -21.04 -20.81 -4.66
N GLU A 403 -20.19 -20.51 -5.64
CA GLU A 403 -19.46 -21.51 -6.43
C GLU A 403 -18.09 -21.75 -5.81
N THR A 404 -18.09 -22.51 -4.71
CA THR A 404 -16.90 -22.72 -3.87
C THR A 404 -15.64 -23.13 -4.65
N GLY A 405 -15.76 -24.00 -5.65
CA GLY A 405 -14.63 -24.40 -6.51
C GLY A 405 -14.05 -23.26 -7.34
N TYR A 406 -14.90 -22.40 -7.90
CA TYR A 406 -14.51 -21.22 -8.68
C TYR A 406 -13.86 -20.16 -7.79
N ALA A 407 -14.50 -19.84 -6.66
CA ALA A 407 -13.99 -18.86 -5.70
C ALA A 407 -12.62 -19.29 -5.12
N LEU A 408 -12.44 -20.58 -4.81
CA LEU A 408 -11.14 -21.12 -4.39
C LEU A 408 -10.10 -21.02 -5.50
N ALA A 409 -10.45 -21.26 -6.77
CA ALA A 409 -9.52 -21.12 -7.88
C ALA A 409 -9.04 -19.66 -8.03
N GLN A 410 -9.93 -18.68 -7.93
CA GLN A 410 -9.58 -17.26 -7.96
C GLN A 410 -8.67 -16.88 -6.79
N LEU A 411 -8.98 -17.38 -5.59
CA LEU A 411 -8.13 -17.17 -4.42
C LEU A 411 -6.73 -17.75 -4.62
N LEU A 412 -6.63 -19.00 -5.08
CA LEU A 412 -5.34 -19.65 -5.24
C LEU A 412 -4.51 -19.03 -6.38
N LEU A 413 -5.14 -18.50 -7.42
CA LEU A 413 -4.50 -17.68 -8.44
C LEU A 413 -3.81 -16.45 -7.83
N LEU A 414 -4.52 -15.69 -6.97
CA LEU A 414 -3.97 -14.53 -6.26
C LEU A 414 -2.82 -14.91 -5.33
N VAL A 415 -3.05 -15.91 -4.48
CA VAL A 415 -2.06 -16.38 -3.50
C VAL A 415 -0.80 -16.85 -4.22
N SER A 416 -0.93 -17.60 -5.32
CA SER A 416 0.23 -18.10 -6.08
C SER A 416 1.06 -16.98 -6.68
N ALA A 417 0.41 -16.04 -7.39
CA ALA A 417 1.10 -14.94 -8.05
C ALA A 417 1.77 -13.97 -7.07
N PHE A 418 1.07 -13.59 -5.99
CA PHE A 418 1.66 -12.70 -4.98
C PHE A 418 2.68 -13.40 -4.10
N SER A 419 2.57 -14.72 -3.87
CA SER A 419 3.64 -15.48 -3.22
C SER A 419 4.91 -15.48 -4.07
N ALA A 420 4.81 -15.68 -5.39
CA ALA A 420 5.96 -15.55 -6.29
C ALA A 420 6.53 -14.14 -6.27
N SER A 421 5.68 -13.12 -6.39
CA SER A 421 6.05 -11.71 -6.34
C SER A 421 6.83 -11.38 -5.06
N TYR A 422 6.29 -11.78 -3.91
CA TYR A 422 6.92 -11.63 -2.60
C TYR A 422 8.29 -12.30 -2.54
N LEU A 423 8.40 -13.57 -2.95
CA LEU A 423 9.67 -14.30 -2.91
C LEU A 423 10.73 -13.64 -3.81
N VAL A 424 10.34 -13.12 -4.97
CA VAL A 424 11.24 -12.35 -5.84
C VAL A 424 11.75 -11.09 -5.15
N VAL A 425 10.87 -10.36 -4.47
CA VAL A 425 11.26 -9.18 -3.67
C VAL A 425 12.23 -9.56 -2.55
N ARG A 426 12.01 -10.71 -1.91
CA ARG A 426 12.90 -11.27 -0.88
C ARG A 426 14.19 -11.87 -1.42
N GLY A 427 14.49 -11.67 -2.71
CA GLY A 427 15.75 -12.06 -3.35
C GLY A 427 15.79 -13.49 -3.90
N VAL A 428 14.68 -14.23 -3.91
CA VAL A 428 14.62 -15.55 -4.54
C VAL A 428 14.68 -15.39 -6.06
N HIS A 429 15.58 -16.13 -6.71
CA HIS A 429 15.70 -16.06 -8.15
C HIS A 429 14.45 -16.66 -8.83
N LEU A 430 13.96 -15.97 -9.87
CA LEU A 430 12.78 -16.41 -10.64
C LEU A 430 12.94 -17.83 -11.20
N LYS A 431 14.18 -18.27 -11.48
CA LYS A 431 14.50 -19.63 -11.95
C LYS A 431 14.13 -20.72 -10.92
N ASP A 432 14.23 -20.42 -9.64
CA ASP A 432 13.90 -21.36 -8.56
C ASP A 432 12.39 -21.48 -8.35
N LEU A 433 11.64 -20.42 -8.68
CA LEU A 433 10.18 -20.38 -8.64
C LEU A 433 9.53 -20.92 -9.92
N ALA A 434 10.25 -20.87 -11.05
CA ALA A 434 9.74 -21.25 -12.35
C ALA A 434 9.07 -22.63 -12.44
N PRO A 435 9.65 -23.73 -11.87
CA PRO A 435 9.02 -25.05 -11.99
C PRO A 435 7.71 -25.19 -11.22
N PHE A 436 7.45 -24.32 -10.24
CA PHE A 436 6.25 -24.40 -9.41
C PHE A 436 5.18 -23.40 -9.84
N ILE A 437 5.57 -22.20 -10.26
CA ILE A 437 4.61 -21.12 -10.51
C ILE A 437 4.63 -20.71 -11.98
N LEU A 438 5.79 -20.37 -12.54
CA LEU A 438 5.85 -19.76 -13.88
C LEU A 438 5.52 -20.74 -15.02
N TYR A 439 6.09 -21.95 -15.02
CA TYR A 439 5.84 -22.93 -16.08
C TYR A 439 4.47 -23.61 -15.96
N PRO A 440 3.99 -23.97 -14.75
CA PRO A 440 2.66 -24.55 -14.62
C PRO A 440 1.53 -23.56 -14.95
N ALA A 441 1.68 -22.27 -14.64
CA ALA A 441 0.61 -21.27 -14.85
C ALA A 441 -0.03 -21.28 -16.26
N PRO A 442 0.70 -21.14 -17.39
CA PRO A 442 0.09 -21.17 -18.71
C PRO A 442 -0.52 -22.54 -19.05
N VAL A 443 0.10 -23.64 -18.61
CA VAL A 443 -0.43 -24.99 -18.82
C VAL A 443 -1.74 -25.18 -18.09
N MET A 444 -1.81 -24.72 -16.83
CA MET A 444 -3.00 -24.78 -16.00
C MET A 444 -4.13 -23.91 -16.53
N LEU A 445 -3.82 -22.69 -17.01
CA LEU A 445 -4.82 -21.82 -17.63
C LEU A 445 -5.37 -22.41 -18.94
N ILE A 446 -4.49 -22.91 -19.82
CA ILE A 446 -4.93 -23.59 -21.06
C ILE A 446 -5.76 -24.83 -20.72
N GLY A 447 -5.31 -25.65 -19.77
CA GLY A 447 -6.03 -26.84 -19.32
C GLY A 447 -7.42 -26.50 -18.77
N LEU A 448 -7.51 -25.48 -17.92
CA LEU A 448 -8.79 -24.98 -17.41
C LEU A 448 -9.69 -24.49 -18.54
N SER A 449 -9.20 -23.66 -19.46
CA SER A 449 -9.97 -23.18 -20.61
C SER A 449 -10.50 -24.32 -21.47
N LEU A 450 -9.68 -25.35 -21.74
CA LEU A 450 -10.10 -26.50 -22.53
C LEU A 450 -11.18 -27.33 -21.80
N LEU A 451 -11.02 -27.56 -20.49
CA LEU A 451 -11.99 -28.30 -19.68
C LEU A 451 -13.33 -27.54 -19.53
N THR A 452 -13.30 -26.22 -19.40
CA THR A 452 -14.51 -25.40 -19.25
C THR A 452 -15.18 -25.11 -20.60
N SER A 453 -14.44 -25.08 -21.70
CA SER A 453 -14.99 -24.79 -23.04
C SER A 453 -15.95 -25.86 -23.60
N GLY A 454 -16.06 -27.03 -22.95
CA GLY A 454 -16.82 -28.17 -23.46
C GLY A 454 -16.20 -28.80 -24.72
N ALA A 455 -14.97 -28.44 -25.09
CA ALA A 455 -14.26 -29.01 -26.23
C ALA A 455 -14.00 -30.53 -26.07
N PHE A 456 -13.98 -31.01 -24.82
CA PHE A 456 -13.82 -32.42 -24.49
C PHE A 456 -14.86 -32.83 -23.44
N ASP A 457 -15.54 -33.95 -23.67
CA ASP A 457 -16.47 -34.55 -22.70
C ASP A 457 -15.69 -35.41 -21.70
N VAL A 458 -15.01 -34.74 -20.77
CA VAL A 458 -14.17 -35.39 -19.74
C VAL A 458 -14.77 -35.12 -18.37
N SER A 459 -15.30 -36.16 -17.74
CA SER A 459 -15.71 -36.11 -16.33
C SER A 459 -14.50 -36.31 -15.42
N LEU A 460 -14.28 -35.37 -14.51
CA LEU A 460 -13.21 -35.49 -13.54
C LEU A 460 -13.58 -36.50 -12.44
N PRO A 461 -12.59 -37.21 -11.87
CA PRO A 461 -12.83 -38.13 -10.76
C PRO A 461 -13.51 -37.43 -9.58
N ALA A 462 -14.37 -38.16 -8.87
CA ALA A 462 -15.09 -37.67 -7.68
C ALA A 462 -15.99 -36.44 -7.94
N GLY A 463 -16.36 -36.14 -9.19
CA GLY A 463 -17.23 -35.01 -9.51
C GLY A 463 -16.57 -33.64 -9.28
N LEU A 464 -15.24 -33.58 -9.28
CA LEU A 464 -14.51 -32.32 -9.14
C LEU A 464 -14.81 -31.39 -10.31
N SER A 465 -15.05 -30.11 -10.03
CA SER A 465 -15.11 -29.09 -11.08
C SER A 465 -13.71 -28.79 -11.63
N PRO A 466 -13.59 -28.32 -12.89
CA PRO A 466 -12.31 -27.88 -13.45
C PRO A 466 -11.60 -26.83 -12.58
N TYR A 467 -12.36 -25.89 -12.00
CA TYR A 467 -11.85 -24.88 -11.08
C TYR A 467 -11.34 -25.47 -9.76
N SER A 468 -12.03 -26.47 -9.18
CA SER A 468 -11.53 -27.16 -7.99
C SER A 468 -10.20 -27.89 -8.24
N LEU A 469 -10.05 -28.51 -9.41
CA LEU A 469 -8.78 -29.13 -9.82
C LEU A 469 -7.69 -28.07 -9.98
N TYR A 470 -8.00 -26.93 -10.62
CA TYR A 470 -7.08 -25.81 -10.75
C TYR A 470 -6.62 -25.32 -9.38
N ALA A 471 -7.55 -25.10 -8.45
CA ALA A 471 -7.27 -24.65 -7.09
C ALA A 471 -6.36 -25.64 -6.35
N ALA A 472 -6.68 -26.93 -6.38
CA ALA A 472 -5.92 -27.97 -5.69
C ALA A 472 -4.47 -28.07 -6.19
N VAL A 473 -4.26 -28.12 -7.51
CA VAL A 473 -2.92 -28.19 -8.08
C VAL A 473 -2.13 -26.92 -7.79
N THR A 474 -2.76 -25.75 -7.95
CA THR A 474 -2.13 -24.45 -7.67
C THR A 474 -1.75 -24.32 -6.19
N ALA A 475 -2.60 -24.80 -5.28
CA ALA A 475 -2.31 -24.83 -3.85
C ALA A 475 -1.07 -25.67 -3.53
N VAL A 476 -0.99 -26.89 -4.06
CA VAL A 476 0.16 -27.79 -3.83
C VAL A 476 1.46 -27.19 -4.38
N LEU A 477 1.42 -26.64 -5.58
CA LEU A 477 2.59 -26.02 -6.20
C LEU A 477 3.04 -24.76 -5.45
N THR A 478 2.09 -23.92 -5.03
CA THR A 478 2.38 -22.70 -4.25
C THR A 478 2.95 -23.05 -2.88
N ALA A 479 2.36 -24.03 -2.20
CA ALA A 479 2.89 -24.53 -0.93
C ALA A 479 4.31 -25.09 -1.09
N ALA A 480 4.57 -25.87 -2.14
CA ALA A 480 5.91 -26.37 -2.44
C ALA A 480 6.92 -25.24 -2.70
N ALA A 481 6.53 -24.19 -3.42
CA ALA A 481 7.36 -23.02 -3.67
C ALA A 481 7.70 -22.25 -2.37
N LEU A 482 6.71 -22.04 -1.49
CA LEU A 482 6.88 -21.38 -0.21
C LEU A 482 7.75 -22.21 0.75
N LEU A 483 7.48 -23.51 0.89
CA LEU A 483 8.25 -24.41 1.76
C LEU A 483 9.71 -24.52 1.33
N ARG A 484 9.97 -24.57 0.01
CA ARG A 484 11.34 -24.58 -0.52
C ARG A 484 12.12 -23.31 -0.19
N ASN A 485 11.42 -22.18 -0.03
CA ASN A 485 12.02 -20.87 0.22
C ASN A 485 11.62 -20.30 1.59
N GLN A 486 11.36 -21.16 2.57
CA GLN A 486 10.83 -20.78 3.89
C GLN A 486 11.69 -19.76 4.67
N THR A 487 13.00 -19.73 4.40
CA THR A 487 13.94 -18.78 5.04
C THR A 487 13.75 -17.35 4.53
N SER A 488 13.17 -17.17 3.35
CA SER A 488 12.91 -15.85 2.78
C SER A 488 11.59 -15.25 3.26
N VAL A 489 10.74 -16.03 3.93
CA VAL A 489 9.42 -15.59 4.41
C VAL A 489 9.54 -14.99 5.81
N SER A 490 9.10 -13.74 5.97
CA SER A 490 9.10 -13.05 7.26
C SER A 490 7.90 -13.42 8.12
N ASP A 491 8.06 -13.16 9.42
CA ASP A 491 7.02 -13.41 10.41
C ASP A 491 5.79 -12.53 10.17
N HIS A 492 6.01 -11.28 9.74
CA HIS A 492 4.95 -10.33 9.40
C HIS A 492 4.02 -10.86 8.31
N VAL A 493 4.59 -11.42 7.23
CA VAL A 493 3.81 -11.99 6.14
C VAL A 493 3.07 -13.25 6.57
N LEU A 494 3.66 -14.08 7.43
CA LEU A 494 3.00 -15.31 7.91
C LEU A 494 1.71 -14.99 8.66
N TRP A 495 1.74 -14.09 9.65
CA TRP A 495 0.53 -13.78 10.42
C TRP A 495 -0.46 -12.91 9.62
N MET A 496 0.00 -11.97 8.80
CA MET A 496 -0.89 -11.18 7.92
C MET A 496 -1.59 -12.08 6.89
N GLY A 497 -0.83 -12.92 6.19
CA GLY A 497 -1.34 -13.86 5.20
C GLY A 497 -2.30 -14.88 5.83
N GLY A 498 -1.96 -15.43 6.99
CA GLY A 498 -2.85 -16.31 7.75
C GLY A 498 -4.16 -15.63 8.15
N THR A 499 -4.10 -14.37 8.60
CA THR A 499 -5.30 -13.59 8.94
C THR A 499 -6.20 -13.36 7.72
N VAL A 500 -5.60 -13.04 6.57
CA VAL A 500 -6.35 -12.87 5.30
C VAL A 500 -7.01 -14.19 4.88
N ILE A 501 -6.29 -15.32 4.98
CA ILE A 501 -6.85 -16.66 4.70
C ILE A 501 -8.02 -16.97 5.63
N VAL A 502 -7.92 -16.63 6.92
CA VAL A 502 -9.00 -16.81 7.89
C VAL A 502 -10.26 -16.04 7.48
N VAL A 503 -10.12 -14.75 7.17
CA VAL A 503 -11.24 -13.91 6.70
C VAL A 503 -11.87 -14.50 5.45
N LEU A 504 -11.05 -14.94 4.49
CA LEU A 504 -11.51 -15.57 3.25
C LEU A 504 -12.27 -16.87 3.50
N LEU A 505 -11.74 -17.77 4.33
CA LEU A 505 -12.41 -19.02 4.68
C LEU A 505 -13.77 -18.76 5.35
N THR A 506 -13.84 -17.72 6.20
CA THR A 506 -15.11 -17.29 6.81
C THR A 506 -16.12 -16.77 5.79
N LEU A 507 -15.67 -16.05 4.76
CA LEU A 507 -16.54 -15.54 3.70
C LEU A 507 -16.98 -16.61 2.70
N LEU A 508 -16.13 -17.62 2.46
CA LEU A 508 -16.32 -18.62 1.41
C LEU A 508 -17.05 -19.89 1.88
N ILE A 509 -16.99 -20.21 3.16
CA ILE A 509 -17.65 -21.41 3.70
C ILE A 509 -19.01 -20.99 4.26
N PRO A 510 -20.14 -21.34 3.61
CA PRO A 510 -21.47 -20.95 4.06
C PRO A 510 -21.87 -21.79 5.27
N ALA A 511 -21.45 -21.34 6.45
CA ALA A 511 -21.62 -22.03 7.73
C ALA A 511 -23.03 -21.92 8.32
N GLY A 512 -23.94 -21.14 7.72
CA GLY A 512 -25.32 -20.96 8.20
C GLY A 512 -26.39 -21.74 7.43
N GLU A 513 -26.06 -22.31 6.27
CA GLU A 513 -27.06 -22.82 5.31
C GLU A 513 -27.10 -24.35 5.19
N ALA A 514 -25.98 -25.05 5.44
CA ALA A 514 -25.87 -26.49 5.24
C ALA A 514 -25.33 -27.23 6.46
N ASP A 515 -25.91 -28.40 6.72
CA ASP A 515 -25.55 -29.29 7.82
C ASP A 515 -24.08 -29.75 7.68
N GLY A 516 -23.26 -29.46 8.69
CA GLY A 516 -21.82 -29.78 8.72
C GLY A 516 -20.85 -28.72 8.17
N ASN A 517 -21.32 -27.65 7.52
CA ASN A 517 -20.42 -26.57 7.04
C ASN A 517 -19.81 -25.74 8.19
N GLY A 518 -20.53 -25.58 9.30
CA GLY A 518 -19.98 -24.95 10.52
C GLY A 518 -18.75 -25.71 11.04
N ARG A 519 -18.80 -27.04 11.03
CA ARG A 519 -17.66 -27.89 11.38
C ARG A 519 -16.50 -27.75 10.41
N LEU A 520 -16.79 -27.73 9.10
CA LEU A 520 -15.77 -27.52 8.06
C LEU A 520 -15.06 -26.17 8.26
N LEU A 521 -15.83 -25.11 8.57
CA LEU A 521 -15.28 -23.80 8.89
C LEU A 521 -14.33 -23.90 10.08
N LEU A 522 -14.78 -24.45 11.22
CA LEU A 522 -13.93 -24.58 12.42
C LEU A 522 -12.66 -25.41 12.17
N ILE A 523 -12.73 -26.51 11.41
CA ILE A 523 -11.56 -27.31 11.04
C ILE A 523 -10.59 -26.46 10.20
N SER A 524 -11.09 -25.76 9.18
CA SER A 524 -10.26 -24.94 8.30
C SER A 524 -9.58 -23.79 9.05
N GLN A 525 -10.30 -23.14 9.98
CA GLN A 525 -9.77 -22.12 10.88
C GLN A 525 -8.71 -22.71 11.82
N GLY A 526 -8.98 -23.89 12.37
CA GLY A 526 -8.04 -24.62 13.23
C GLY A 526 -6.72 -24.94 12.56
N VAL A 527 -6.75 -25.37 11.30
CA VAL A 527 -5.51 -25.62 10.53
C VAL A 527 -4.65 -24.36 10.44
N VAL A 528 -5.25 -23.20 10.19
CA VAL A 528 -4.50 -21.92 10.08
C VAL A 528 -3.98 -21.47 11.45
N TRP A 529 -4.83 -21.41 12.46
CA TRP A 529 -4.47 -20.87 13.78
C TRP A 529 -3.49 -21.77 14.56
N VAL A 530 -3.69 -23.09 14.51
CA VAL A 530 -2.76 -24.05 15.09
C VAL A 530 -1.44 -24.05 14.32
N GLY A 531 -1.49 -23.93 12.98
CA GLY A 531 -0.30 -23.79 12.15
C GLY A 531 0.52 -22.54 12.48
N LEU A 532 -0.12 -21.39 12.65
CA LEU A 532 0.54 -20.16 13.08
C LEU A 532 1.12 -20.27 14.49
N SER A 533 0.40 -20.90 15.42
CA SER A 533 0.88 -21.13 16.79
C SER A 533 2.11 -22.03 16.82
N TRP A 534 2.13 -23.09 16.01
CA TRP A 534 3.28 -23.95 15.83
C TRP A 534 4.47 -23.19 15.23
N LEU A 535 4.23 -22.38 14.21
CA LEU A 535 5.27 -21.53 13.60
C LEU A 535 5.81 -20.48 14.59
N ALA A 536 4.97 -19.89 15.44
CA ALA A 536 5.39 -18.94 16.46
C ALA A 536 6.45 -19.55 17.38
N ILE A 537 6.21 -20.78 17.86
CA ILE A 537 7.14 -21.52 18.74
C ILE A 537 8.40 -21.90 17.98
N GLN A 538 8.28 -22.43 16.75
CA GLN A 538 9.45 -22.86 15.98
C GLN A 538 10.38 -21.71 15.59
N ARG A 539 9.80 -20.53 15.31
CA ARG A 539 10.54 -19.36 14.83
C ARG A 539 10.90 -18.39 15.94
N ASP A 540 10.53 -18.69 17.19
CA ASP A 540 10.70 -17.81 18.35
C ASP A 540 10.17 -16.38 18.08
N SER A 541 8.95 -16.31 17.52
CA SER A 541 8.38 -15.07 16.95
C SER A 541 7.31 -14.42 17.84
N PRO A 542 7.56 -13.24 18.45
CA PRO A 542 6.58 -12.53 19.27
C PRO A 542 5.34 -12.07 18.51
N SER A 543 5.51 -11.63 17.25
CA SER A 543 4.42 -11.07 16.45
C SER A 543 3.43 -12.15 16.00
N ILE A 544 3.93 -13.32 15.59
CA ILE A 544 3.10 -14.48 15.28
C ILE A 544 2.43 -14.99 16.56
N ALA A 545 3.17 -15.10 17.67
CA ALA A 545 2.62 -15.57 18.94
C ALA A 545 1.43 -14.72 19.41
N GLY A 546 1.59 -13.39 19.42
CA GLY A 546 0.53 -12.48 19.83
C GLY A 546 -0.72 -12.58 18.96
N THR A 547 -0.52 -12.63 17.64
CA THR A 547 -1.63 -12.75 16.67
C THR A 547 -2.32 -14.10 16.79
N ALA A 548 -1.56 -15.20 16.80
CA ALA A 548 -2.10 -16.56 16.83
C ALA A 548 -2.87 -16.86 18.12
N VAL A 549 -2.54 -16.21 19.25
CA VAL A 549 -3.26 -16.38 20.50
C VAL A 549 -4.52 -15.51 20.55
N LEU A 550 -4.44 -14.21 20.22
CA LEU A 550 -5.55 -13.28 20.41
C LEU A 550 -6.56 -13.28 19.27
N ALA A 551 -6.11 -13.39 18.01
CA ALA A 551 -6.98 -13.26 16.84
C ALA A 551 -8.08 -14.34 16.75
N PRO A 552 -7.87 -15.63 17.11
CA PRO A 552 -8.95 -16.61 17.09
C PRO A 552 -10.07 -16.28 18.08
N TRP A 553 -9.74 -15.71 19.24
CA TRP A 553 -10.72 -15.25 20.22
C TRP A 553 -11.50 -14.03 19.72
N VAL A 554 -10.79 -13.05 19.15
CA VAL A 554 -11.42 -11.87 18.53
C VAL A 554 -12.36 -12.29 17.40
N TRP A 555 -11.92 -13.23 16.57
CA TRP A 555 -12.73 -13.81 15.49
C TRP A 555 -13.99 -14.45 16.05
N LEU A 556 -13.90 -15.28 17.10
CA LEU A 556 -15.06 -15.90 17.71
C LEU A 556 -16.04 -14.88 18.33
N MET A 557 -15.49 -13.88 19.03
CA MET A 557 -16.28 -12.82 19.67
C MET A 557 -17.03 -11.96 18.65
N PHE A 558 -16.46 -11.75 17.46
CA PHE A 558 -17.10 -10.99 16.39
C PHE A 558 -18.47 -11.59 16.00
N PHE A 559 -18.54 -12.92 15.90
CA PHE A 559 -19.79 -13.64 15.58
C PHE A 559 -20.67 -13.86 16.81
N ALA A 560 -20.08 -14.13 17.98
CA ALA A 560 -20.85 -14.34 19.22
C ALA A 560 -21.60 -13.08 19.70
N SER A 561 -21.21 -11.90 19.24
CA SER A 561 -21.78 -10.61 19.67
C SER A 561 -22.75 -9.98 18.66
N ASP A 562 -23.05 -10.66 17.55
CA ASP A 562 -23.82 -10.14 16.42
C ASP A 562 -23.34 -8.76 15.92
N VAL A 563 -22.06 -8.42 16.13
CA VAL A 563 -21.50 -7.10 15.74
C VAL A 563 -21.59 -6.91 14.24
N GLU A 564 -21.48 -7.98 13.46
CA GLU A 564 -21.65 -7.96 12.01
C GLU A 564 -22.99 -7.39 11.57
N SER A 565 -24.09 -7.79 12.22
CA SER A 565 -25.45 -7.29 11.93
C SER A 565 -25.61 -5.79 12.20
N ARG A 566 -24.75 -5.22 13.07
CA ARG A 566 -24.78 -3.81 13.46
C ARG A 566 -23.86 -2.94 12.60
N VAL A 567 -22.75 -3.49 12.12
CA VAL A 567 -21.76 -2.77 11.29
C VAL A 567 -22.14 -2.81 9.82
N VAL A 568 -22.69 -3.93 9.34
CA VAL A 568 -23.21 -4.10 7.99
C VAL A 568 -24.68 -4.45 8.14
N SER A 569 -25.59 -3.54 7.77
CA SER A 569 -27.05 -3.74 7.87
C SER A 569 -27.61 -4.76 6.85
N MET A 570 -26.82 -5.77 6.52
CA MET A 570 -27.17 -6.90 5.66
C MET A 570 -26.66 -8.16 6.36
N ASP A 571 -27.48 -9.21 6.36
CA ASP A 571 -27.15 -10.53 6.89
C ASP A 571 -26.17 -11.24 5.93
N LEU A 572 -24.93 -10.71 5.86
CA LEU A 572 -23.99 -11.02 4.78
C LEU A 572 -23.30 -12.37 4.97
N ILE A 573 -23.26 -12.89 6.21
CA ILE A 573 -22.56 -14.11 6.62
C ILE A 573 -23.36 -14.80 7.75
N PRO A 574 -24.44 -15.55 7.48
CA PRO A 574 -25.07 -16.35 8.52
C PRO A 574 -24.08 -17.45 8.95
N ILE A 575 -23.60 -17.40 10.19
CA ILE A 575 -22.76 -18.47 10.79
C ILE A 575 -23.57 -19.19 11.86
N SER A 576 -23.79 -20.49 11.66
CA SER A 576 -24.40 -21.37 12.65
C SER A 576 -23.39 -22.42 13.07
N LEU A 577 -22.92 -22.34 14.32
CA LEU A 577 -22.00 -23.33 14.90
C LEU A 577 -22.76 -24.23 15.87
N ASP A 578 -22.57 -25.54 15.72
CA ASP A 578 -23.09 -26.51 16.68
C ASP A 578 -22.42 -26.34 18.06
N GLU A 579 -23.16 -26.55 19.14
CA GLU A 579 -22.68 -26.36 20.52
C GLU A 579 -21.47 -27.26 20.84
N ILE A 580 -21.47 -28.50 20.35
CA ILE A 580 -20.38 -29.46 20.60
C ILE A 580 -19.15 -29.09 19.78
N ASP A 581 -19.34 -28.71 18.53
CA ASP A 581 -18.24 -28.26 17.67
C ASP A 581 -17.61 -26.98 18.22
N LEU A 582 -18.42 -26.04 18.72
CA LEU A 582 -17.94 -24.82 19.38
C LEU A 582 -17.21 -25.12 20.70
N ALA A 583 -17.75 -26.00 21.54
CA ALA A 583 -17.06 -26.40 22.77
C ALA A 583 -15.71 -27.07 22.48
N THR A 584 -15.65 -27.91 21.44
CA THR A 584 -14.41 -28.53 20.96
C THR A 584 -13.43 -27.48 20.47
N TRP A 585 -13.91 -26.48 19.71
CA TRP A 585 -13.10 -25.36 19.24
C TRP A 585 -12.50 -24.55 20.39
N LEU A 586 -13.29 -24.21 21.40
CA LEU A 586 -12.83 -23.51 22.60
C LEU A 586 -11.73 -24.30 23.33
N CYS A 587 -11.87 -25.62 23.43
CA CYS A 587 -10.83 -26.47 24.01
C CYS A 587 -9.52 -26.42 23.20
N VAL A 588 -9.61 -26.43 21.86
CA VAL A 588 -8.44 -26.27 20.98
C VAL A 588 -7.77 -24.91 21.22
N LEU A 589 -8.54 -23.83 21.29
CA LEU A 589 -8.01 -22.48 21.55
C LEU A 589 -7.30 -22.39 22.90
N ILE A 590 -7.85 -22.97 23.96
CA ILE A 590 -7.21 -22.99 25.29
C ILE A 590 -5.88 -23.76 25.25
N VAL A 591 -5.86 -24.95 24.64
CA VAL A 591 -4.63 -25.76 24.53
C VAL A 591 -3.57 -25.02 23.72
N GLN A 592 -3.97 -24.44 22.58
CA GLN A 592 -3.11 -23.64 21.73
C GLN A 592 -2.54 -22.43 22.48
N GLN A 593 -3.40 -21.67 23.16
CA GLN A 593 -3.03 -20.50 23.95
C GLN A 593 -2.01 -20.84 25.02
N ILE A 594 -2.25 -21.87 25.82
CA ILE A 594 -1.31 -22.31 26.87
C ILE A 594 0.03 -22.71 26.24
N SER A 595 0.01 -23.45 25.13
CA SER A 595 1.23 -23.91 24.46
C SER A 595 2.11 -22.74 23.98
N VAL A 596 1.52 -21.72 23.34
CA VAL A 596 2.26 -20.53 22.88
C VAL A 596 2.72 -19.68 24.06
N ASN A 597 1.84 -19.46 25.03
CA ASN A 597 2.14 -18.62 26.20
C ASN A 597 3.27 -19.18 27.06
N VAL A 598 3.43 -20.50 27.17
CA VAL A 598 4.56 -21.11 27.90
C VAL A 598 5.92 -20.69 27.32
N HIS A 599 5.97 -20.39 26.02
CA HIS A 599 7.20 -19.95 25.33
C HIS A 599 7.29 -18.43 25.21
N HIS A 600 6.16 -17.75 24.97
CA HIS A 600 6.10 -16.33 24.58
C HIS A 600 5.25 -15.45 25.49
N GLY A 601 4.84 -15.92 26.67
CA GLY A 601 3.90 -15.19 27.54
C GLY A 601 4.39 -13.84 28.03
N GLU A 602 5.70 -13.60 28.02
CA GLU A 602 6.31 -12.32 28.39
C GLU A 602 6.29 -11.28 27.27
N THR A 603 5.92 -11.66 26.04
CA THR A 603 5.82 -10.73 24.91
C THR A 603 4.79 -9.64 25.21
N GLY A 604 5.17 -8.38 24.98
CA GLY A 604 4.37 -7.21 25.35
C GLY A 604 3.74 -6.57 24.12
N LEU A 605 2.48 -6.14 24.25
CA LEU A 605 1.77 -5.35 23.25
C LEU A 605 2.37 -3.93 23.14
N ASN A 606 2.86 -3.55 21.96
CA ASN A 606 3.38 -2.21 21.70
C ASN A 606 2.24 -1.24 21.30
N LEU A 607 1.60 -0.60 22.27
CA LEU A 607 0.57 0.43 22.03
C LEU A 607 1.16 1.85 21.90
N ALA A 608 2.39 2.08 22.37
CA ALA A 608 2.99 3.40 22.46
C ALA A 608 3.21 4.04 21.08
N ALA A 609 3.41 3.21 20.04
CA ALA A 609 3.62 3.65 18.67
C ALA A 609 2.33 4.09 17.92
N ARG A 610 1.12 3.92 18.50
CA ARG A 610 -0.13 3.90 17.70
C ARG A 610 -1.07 5.09 17.83
N LEU A 611 -0.89 5.99 18.80
CA LEU A 611 -1.74 7.18 18.91
C LEU A 611 -0.89 8.41 19.24
N ALA A 612 -0.79 9.33 18.28
CA ALA A 612 -0.33 10.69 18.54
C ALA A 612 -1.15 11.27 19.71
N GLY A 613 -0.49 11.52 20.85
CA GLY A 613 -1.12 12.03 22.08
C GLY A 613 -1.58 10.98 23.11
N ALA A 614 -1.42 9.68 22.87
CA ALA A 614 -1.72 8.63 23.87
C ALA A 614 -0.48 7.93 24.45
N SER A 615 0.72 8.44 24.17
CA SER A 615 1.99 7.85 24.62
C SER A 615 2.04 7.66 26.14
N GLU A 616 1.46 8.58 26.92
CA GLU A 616 1.43 8.48 28.39
C GLU A 616 0.47 7.38 28.88
N VAL A 617 -0.70 7.21 28.25
CA VAL A 617 -1.65 6.14 28.58
C VAL A 617 -1.10 4.78 28.15
N GLY A 618 -0.48 4.72 26.97
CA GLY A 618 0.19 3.52 26.45
C GLY A 618 1.35 3.09 27.35
N ALA A 619 2.20 4.03 27.78
CA ALA A 619 3.30 3.75 28.70
C ALA A 619 2.80 3.22 30.05
N ARG A 620 1.75 3.83 30.64
CA ARG A 620 1.17 3.34 31.90
C ARG A 620 0.50 1.97 31.76
N PHE A 621 -0.17 1.71 30.65
CA PHE A 621 -0.76 0.40 30.36
C PHE A 621 0.31 -0.69 30.21
N ARG A 622 1.41 -0.35 29.54
CA ARG A 622 2.60 -1.21 29.40
C ARG A 622 3.24 -1.51 30.76
N ASP A 623 3.53 -0.47 31.54
CA ASP A 623 4.24 -0.59 32.82
C ASP A 623 3.43 -1.36 33.89
N SER A 624 2.10 -1.45 33.72
CA SER A 624 1.24 -2.28 34.58
C SER A 624 1.45 -3.80 34.43
N GLY A 625 2.17 -4.24 33.39
CA GLY A 625 2.33 -5.65 33.04
C GLY A 625 1.09 -6.32 32.47
N PHE A 626 -0.04 -5.61 32.41
CA PHE A 626 -1.29 -6.09 31.80
C PHE A 626 -1.17 -6.29 30.29
N ALA A 627 -0.28 -5.54 29.63
CA ALA A 627 0.00 -5.63 28.20
C ALA A 627 0.77 -6.89 27.77
N LYS A 628 1.15 -7.78 28.72
CA LYS A 628 1.81 -9.05 28.40
C LYS A 628 0.82 -10.03 27.78
N LEU A 629 1.27 -10.81 26.79
CA LEU A 629 0.46 -11.77 26.07
C LEU A 629 -0.22 -12.77 27.01
N TRP A 630 0.50 -13.25 28.03
CA TRP A 630 -0.05 -14.14 29.05
C TRP A 630 -1.29 -13.52 29.69
N ASN A 631 -1.22 -12.27 30.14
CA ASN A 631 -2.32 -11.58 30.82
C ASN A 631 -3.45 -11.20 29.85
N LEU A 632 -3.12 -10.68 28.65
CA LEU A 632 -4.10 -10.34 27.62
C LEU A 632 -4.95 -11.55 27.21
N SER A 633 -4.30 -12.71 27.10
CA SER A 633 -4.98 -13.94 26.68
C SER A 633 -6.01 -14.47 27.68
N PHE A 634 -5.96 -14.06 28.96
CA PHE A 634 -6.97 -14.45 29.98
C PHE A 634 -8.20 -13.52 30.01
N ILE A 635 -8.15 -12.38 29.32
CA ILE A 635 -9.27 -11.44 29.25
C ILE A 635 -10.35 -11.98 28.30
N PHE A 636 -9.90 -12.66 27.24
CA PHE A 636 -10.73 -13.44 26.33
C PHE A 636 -10.98 -14.82 26.95
#